data_AF-A0A3D5BVX2-F1
#
_entry.id   AF-A0A3D5BVX2-F1
#
_cell.length_a   1.000
_cell.length_b   1.000
_cell.length_c   1.000
_cell.angle_alpha   90.00
_cell.angle_beta   90.00
_cell.angle_gamma   90.00
#
_symmetry.space_group_name_H-M   'P 1'
#
loop_
_entity.id
_entity.type
_entity.pdbx_description
1 polymer ?
#
loop_
_entity_poly.entity_id
_entity_poly.type
_entity_poly.pdbx_seq_one_letter_code
_entity_poly.pdbx_strand_id
1 'polypeptide(L)'
;MVLSALAAVFFALCPLQAQGAGQVLVLNSYHPGYKWSDDILHALETSLHQFDPELVIRVEHMDTKRNLDPAYIDSLPDCLRRKYAFMRPDLVVTLDEAAFTLMLERGEEMFGRTPTVFCGVNTTPLPALPRWMTGVREHVDLPATIRLMRTLQPNLREVAVVADRTDTGQAILADLRNVFPADLSLRVLDDLPLPQLAREVSALGPKTGLLFLLYFSDREGNLYEPGEAMAAISKASPTPVFGAWNFLMGHGLLGGYLTSGYEQGRTAGYMAASILSGKDPSSIPVITDKIAGLEIDVREMQRFGLSPIQFPDETRFFNAGNGARRDILILHSYNAGFRWTDDILRGVTESLANVPGGTELHVEYMDTKRHPEAEFTYLNYLLLREKYHFTKFSAIVTSDDNAFNFARQYRKSLFPDAPIVFCGVNYLENPSAMAAENITGVLESYDILGTVKAAADLVPGARRLVVVNDATPTGLGNLMRFEEVRPLLPGRLQVEMLQNMSMTRLLERLSSLPPDAIILLMSMNRDKDGNNFTYDESCAKIVQASPVPVFSFWDFYLGAGTVGGVVTSGYHQGLSAGSLAREILSGRSPRDLPVIVESPNSLTFDAGVMRRFGLDRRPLPQNAVLINDDADSARYTRAVWTIAILTVIILLLLVAFLCFYGWQRRKRRLLERTLRIDPLTGAFTRTAFETEMPSTIASATERGERFMLCFVDVDKLKQVNDTYGHLHGDAYLKEVVAVLRALIRSTDEIYRVGGDEFVVVFPGCGQAEANRIWSQVDERIRDINRERRLPYAMGITHGCVAFDPESPQDMATLLRLADLSMYGRKSAQGDTP
;
A
#
# COMPACT_ATOMS: atom_id res chain seq x y z
N MET A 1 -10.89 -18.63 -32.15
CA MET A 1 -11.21 -17.33 -31.52
C MET A 1 -12.56 -17.32 -30.82
N VAL A 2 -13.64 -17.88 -31.38
CA VAL A 2 -14.97 -17.90 -30.72
C VAL A 2 -15.03 -18.82 -29.49
N LEU A 3 -14.34 -19.97 -29.50
CA LEU A 3 -14.23 -20.85 -28.32
C LEU A 3 -13.45 -20.23 -27.15
N SER A 4 -12.49 -19.35 -27.43
CA SER A 4 -11.70 -18.63 -26.43
C SER A 4 -12.52 -17.55 -25.71
N ALA A 5 -13.51 -16.97 -26.42
CA ALA A 5 -14.45 -16.01 -25.85
C ALA A 5 -15.55 -16.69 -25.02
N LEU A 6 -15.99 -17.89 -25.40
CA LEU A 6 -16.96 -18.69 -24.63
C LEU A 6 -16.36 -19.23 -23.33
N ALA A 7 -15.06 -19.56 -23.29
CA ALA A 7 -14.37 -19.97 -22.06
C ALA A 7 -14.30 -18.81 -21.04
N ALA A 8 -14.14 -17.57 -21.49
CA ALA A 8 -14.14 -16.39 -20.62
C ALA A 8 -15.53 -16.08 -20.02
N VAL A 9 -16.60 -16.39 -20.75
CA VAL A 9 -17.99 -16.23 -20.24
C VAL A 9 -18.37 -17.36 -19.28
N PHE A 10 -17.85 -18.58 -19.48
CA PHE A 10 -18.09 -19.70 -18.56
C PHE A 10 -17.36 -19.54 -17.21
N PHE A 11 -16.19 -18.89 -17.19
CA PHE A 11 -15.49 -18.54 -15.95
C PHE A 11 -16.16 -17.39 -15.17
N ALA A 12 -17.00 -16.57 -15.82
CA ALA A 12 -17.71 -15.46 -15.18
C ALA A 12 -19.06 -15.86 -14.53
N LEU A 13 -19.50 -17.11 -14.70
CA LEU A 13 -20.80 -17.61 -14.22
C LEU A 13 -20.69 -18.78 -13.22
N CYS A 14 -19.48 -19.17 -12.81
CA CYS A 14 -19.34 -19.96 -11.59
C CYS A 14 -19.64 -19.06 -10.38
N PRO A 15 -20.52 -19.44 -9.43
CA PRO A 15 -20.49 -18.81 -8.12
C PRO A 15 -19.06 -18.95 -7.61
N LEU A 16 -18.48 -17.86 -7.10
CA LEU A 16 -17.17 -17.88 -6.46
C LEU A 16 -17.08 -19.14 -5.60
N GLN A 17 -16.30 -20.13 -6.05
CA GLN A 17 -15.60 -20.99 -5.11
C GLN A 17 -14.89 -20.01 -4.18
N ALA A 18 -15.09 -20.18 -2.87
CA ALA A 18 -14.43 -19.40 -1.83
C ALA A 18 -13.01 -19.05 -2.30
N GLN A 19 -12.81 -17.78 -2.70
CA GLN A 19 -11.46 -17.27 -2.88
C GLN A 19 -10.85 -17.42 -1.49
N GLY A 20 -9.84 -18.27 -1.37
CA GLY A 20 -9.04 -18.26 -0.16
C GLY A 20 -8.61 -16.83 0.08
N ALA A 21 -8.65 -16.39 1.33
CA ALA A 21 -8.15 -15.10 1.74
C ALA A 21 -6.82 -14.77 1.04
N GLY A 22 -6.68 -13.54 0.55
CA GLY A 22 -5.44 -13.08 -0.08
C GLY A 22 -4.24 -13.31 0.86
N GLN A 23 -3.11 -13.74 0.31
CA GLN A 23 -1.93 -14.07 1.10
C GLN A 23 -0.81 -13.05 0.89
N VAL A 24 -0.45 -12.34 1.96
CA VAL A 24 0.71 -11.44 1.99
C VAL A 24 1.84 -12.11 2.76
N LEU A 25 3.03 -12.15 2.14
CA LEU A 25 4.25 -12.57 2.81
C LEU A 25 5.11 -11.35 3.13
N VAL A 26 5.39 -11.14 4.41
CA VAL A 26 6.33 -10.12 4.88
C VAL A 26 7.68 -10.79 5.11
N LEU A 27 8.69 -10.40 4.33
CA LEU A 27 10.08 -10.78 4.58
C LEU A 27 10.73 -9.71 5.45
N ASN A 28 11.01 -10.05 6.69
CA ASN A 28 11.52 -9.14 7.70
C ASN A 28 12.99 -9.42 7.96
N SER A 29 13.87 -8.46 7.68
CA SER A 29 15.32 -8.60 7.95
C SER A 29 15.64 -8.82 9.43
N TYR A 30 14.79 -8.33 10.34
CA TYR A 30 15.00 -8.37 11.78
C TYR A 30 14.37 -9.60 12.42
N HIS A 31 14.77 -9.86 13.66
CA HIS A 31 14.06 -10.75 14.58
C HIS A 31 12.84 -10.06 15.21
N PRO A 32 11.87 -10.82 15.75
CA PRO A 32 10.76 -10.24 16.51
C PRO A 32 11.27 -9.51 17.75
N GLY A 33 10.65 -8.37 18.09
CA GLY A 33 10.99 -7.59 19.29
C GLY A 33 11.90 -6.38 19.02
N TYR A 34 12.34 -6.19 17.77
CA TYR A 34 13.12 -5.02 17.39
C TYR A 34 12.19 -3.86 17.04
N LYS A 35 12.08 -2.88 17.94
CA LYS A 35 11.07 -1.81 17.92
C LYS A 35 10.85 -1.15 16.56
N TRP A 36 11.92 -0.82 15.83
CA TRP A 36 11.82 -0.22 14.49
C TRP A 36 11.02 -1.09 13.52
N SER A 37 11.32 -2.39 13.48
CA SER A 37 10.67 -3.34 12.60
C SER A 37 9.27 -3.71 13.09
N ASP A 38 9.08 -3.80 14.41
CA ASP A 38 7.78 -4.07 15.02
C ASP A 38 6.78 -2.92 14.76
N ASP A 39 7.22 -1.66 14.84
CA ASP A 39 6.37 -0.50 14.53
C ASP A 39 5.95 -0.50 13.05
N ILE A 40 6.88 -0.84 12.14
CA ILE A 40 6.58 -0.97 10.70
C ILE A 40 5.57 -2.10 10.47
N LEU A 41 5.82 -3.27 11.06
CA LEU A 41 4.96 -4.44 10.91
C LEU A 41 3.55 -4.18 11.46
N HIS A 42 3.45 -3.59 12.65
CA HIS A 42 2.17 -3.25 13.26
C HIS A 42 1.34 -2.30 12.39
N ALA A 43 1.97 -1.26 11.83
CA ALA A 43 1.30 -0.32 10.94
C ALA A 43 0.88 -0.96 9.62
N LEU A 44 1.73 -1.84 9.07
CA LEU A 44 1.47 -2.60 7.85
C LEU A 44 0.25 -3.53 8.04
N GLU A 45 0.26 -4.34 9.10
CA GLU A 45 -0.84 -5.25 9.45
C GLU A 45 -2.14 -4.50 9.68
N THR A 46 -2.10 -3.40 10.44
CA THR A 46 -3.27 -2.54 10.69
C THR A 46 -3.85 -2.00 9.38
N SER A 47 -2.99 -1.52 8.48
CA SER A 47 -3.42 -0.94 7.19
C SER A 47 -3.99 -2.00 6.24
N LEU A 48 -3.44 -3.21 6.25
CA LEU A 48 -3.90 -4.31 5.41
C LEU A 48 -5.20 -4.95 5.93
N HIS A 49 -5.33 -5.18 7.23
CA HIS A 49 -6.59 -5.69 7.81
C HIS A 49 -7.72 -4.66 7.76
N GLN A 50 -7.39 -3.36 7.76
CA GLN A 50 -8.39 -2.32 7.47
C GLN A 50 -8.91 -2.42 6.03
N PHE A 51 -8.08 -2.87 5.09
CA PHE A 51 -8.46 -3.07 3.69
C PHE A 51 -9.25 -4.37 3.48
N ASP A 52 -8.76 -5.48 4.03
CA ASP A 52 -9.41 -6.80 3.97
C ASP A 52 -9.17 -7.55 5.30
N PRO A 53 -10.18 -7.68 6.17
CA PRO A 53 -10.06 -8.35 7.45
C PRO A 53 -9.75 -9.85 7.36
N GLU A 54 -10.05 -10.49 6.23
CA GLU A 54 -9.82 -11.93 6.04
C GLU A 54 -8.40 -12.22 5.56
N LEU A 55 -7.63 -11.20 5.19
CA LEU A 55 -6.33 -11.31 4.55
C LEU A 55 -5.32 -12.03 5.46
N VAL A 56 -4.63 -13.04 4.90
CA VAL A 56 -3.66 -13.83 5.66
C VAL A 56 -2.28 -13.22 5.50
N ILE A 57 -1.82 -12.53 6.54
CA ILE A 57 -0.47 -11.97 6.61
C ILE A 57 0.46 -12.97 7.30
N ARG A 58 1.57 -13.33 6.64
CA ARG A 58 2.61 -14.19 7.20
C ARG A 58 3.91 -13.42 7.31
N VAL A 59 4.56 -13.48 8.46
CA VAL A 59 5.84 -12.80 8.69
C VAL A 59 6.95 -13.82 8.77
N GLU A 60 7.94 -13.66 7.91
CA GLU A 60 9.17 -14.44 7.90
C GLU A 60 10.32 -13.59 8.38
N HIS A 61 10.83 -13.88 9.58
CA HIS A 61 12.00 -13.23 10.12
C HIS A 61 13.26 -13.92 9.59
N MET A 62 14.04 -13.18 8.81
CA MET A 62 15.30 -13.63 8.22
C MET A 62 16.49 -13.50 9.19
N ASP A 63 16.30 -12.82 10.32
CA ASP A 63 17.28 -12.67 11.40
C ASP A 63 18.70 -12.26 10.95
N THR A 64 18.80 -11.50 9.86
CA THR A 64 20.08 -11.12 9.24
C THR A 64 20.85 -10.09 10.05
N LYS A 65 20.24 -9.56 11.12
CA LYS A 65 20.87 -8.61 12.04
C LYS A 65 21.58 -9.27 13.21
N ARG A 66 21.21 -10.52 13.55
CA ARG A 66 21.91 -11.30 14.59
C ARG A 66 22.78 -12.39 14.00
N ASN A 67 22.40 -12.94 12.85
CA ASN A 67 23.18 -13.96 12.16
C ASN A 67 23.84 -13.39 10.88
N LEU A 68 25.13 -13.06 11.01
CA LEU A 68 25.96 -12.49 9.95
C LEU A 68 26.80 -13.54 9.21
N ASP A 69 26.61 -14.84 9.49
CA ASP A 69 27.35 -15.90 8.81
C ASP A 69 26.99 -15.92 7.31
N PRO A 70 27.97 -15.73 6.39
CA PRO A 70 27.71 -15.78 4.96
C PRO A 70 27.03 -17.08 4.51
N ALA A 71 27.37 -18.22 5.14
CA ALA A 71 26.76 -19.50 4.80
C ALA A 71 25.26 -19.54 5.16
N TYR A 72 24.85 -18.86 6.23
CA TYR A 72 23.45 -18.70 6.58
C TYR A 72 22.72 -17.86 5.53
N ILE A 73 23.26 -16.67 5.23
CA ILE A 73 22.67 -15.73 4.27
C ILE A 73 22.53 -16.36 2.88
N ASP A 74 23.57 -17.05 2.41
CA ASP A 74 23.59 -17.73 1.11
C ASP A 74 22.55 -18.88 1.02
N SER A 75 22.17 -19.47 2.15
CA SER A 75 21.19 -20.56 2.22
C SER A 75 19.74 -20.08 2.27
N LEU A 76 19.48 -18.82 2.65
CA LEU A 76 18.14 -18.26 2.82
C LEU A 76 17.28 -18.36 1.55
N PRO A 77 17.75 -18.01 0.34
CA PRO A 77 16.91 -18.11 -0.85
C PRO A 77 16.37 -19.53 -1.10
N ASP A 78 17.21 -20.54 -0.94
CA ASP A 78 16.82 -21.94 -1.13
C ASP A 78 15.88 -22.43 -0.03
N CYS A 79 16.10 -22.02 1.22
CA CYS A 79 15.18 -22.31 2.33
C CYS A 79 13.80 -21.70 2.08
N LEU A 80 13.73 -20.41 1.75
CA LEU A 80 12.47 -19.71 1.52
C LEU A 80 11.72 -20.29 0.31
N ARG A 81 12.43 -20.54 -0.80
CA ARG A 81 11.84 -21.17 -1.99
C ARG A 81 11.25 -22.55 -1.69
N ARG A 82 11.91 -23.37 -0.85
CA ARG A 82 11.38 -24.68 -0.45
C ARG A 82 10.23 -24.55 0.55
N LYS A 83 10.38 -23.70 1.57
CA LYS A 83 9.38 -23.45 2.62
C LYS A 83 8.07 -22.95 2.04
N TYR A 84 8.15 -22.12 1.01
CA TYR A 84 6.99 -21.54 0.35
C TYR A 84 6.69 -22.17 -1.02
N ALA A 85 7.25 -23.35 -1.35
CA ALA A 85 7.02 -24.00 -2.65
C ALA A 85 5.54 -24.33 -2.93
N PHE A 86 4.75 -24.55 -1.88
CA PHE A 86 3.33 -24.90 -1.93
C PHE A 86 2.40 -23.68 -1.76
N MET A 87 2.96 -22.48 -1.59
CA MET A 87 2.22 -21.25 -1.34
C MET A 87 2.70 -20.16 -2.30
N ARG A 88 1.78 -19.53 -3.03
CA ARG A 88 2.12 -18.35 -3.83
C ARG A 88 1.51 -17.14 -3.16
N PRO A 89 2.33 -16.25 -2.58
CA PRO A 89 1.81 -15.01 -2.02
C PRO A 89 1.24 -14.17 -3.17
N ASP A 90 0.14 -13.48 -2.92
CA ASP A 90 -0.43 -12.50 -3.85
C ASP A 90 0.41 -11.21 -3.87
N LEU A 91 1.12 -10.96 -2.77
CA LEU A 91 2.01 -9.82 -2.59
C LEU A 91 3.13 -10.18 -1.60
N VAL A 92 4.35 -9.69 -1.86
CA VAL A 92 5.46 -9.71 -0.90
C VAL A 92 5.71 -8.30 -0.37
N VAL A 93 5.94 -8.16 0.93
CA VAL A 93 6.43 -6.92 1.54
C VAL A 93 7.81 -7.17 2.12
N THR A 94 8.81 -6.37 1.76
CA THR A 94 10.17 -6.51 2.30
C THR A 94 10.46 -5.40 3.30
N LEU A 95 10.94 -5.77 4.49
CA LEU A 95 11.37 -4.82 5.51
C LEU A 95 12.89 -4.80 5.61
N ASP A 96 13.46 -3.61 5.38
CA ASP A 96 14.88 -3.30 5.44
C ASP A 96 15.75 -3.94 4.34
N GLU A 97 17.01 -3.50 4.29
CA GLU A 97 17.94 -3.68 3.18
C GLU A 97 18.18 -5.15 2.79
N ALA A 98 18.27 -6.06 3.77
CA ALA A 98 18.59 -7.46 3.48
C ALA A 98 17.43 -8.17 2.76
N ALA A 99 16.19 -7.97 3.22
CA ALA A 99 15.00 -8.50 2.57
C ALA A 99 14.78 -7.86 1.19
N PHE A 100 15.01 -6.56 1.07
CA PHE A 100 14.94 -5.85 -0.21
C PHE A 100 15.95 -6.39 -1.23
N THR A 101 17.22 -6.49 -0.84
CA THR A 101 18.31 -7.01 -1.70
C THR A 101 18.02 -8.44 -2.12
N LEU A 102 17.60 -9.29 -1.18
CA LEU A 102 17.24 -10.68 -1.46
C LEU A 102 16.11 -10.80 -2.50
N MET A 103 15.06 -9.96 -2.38
CA MET A 103 13.98 -9.94 -3.37
C MET A 103 14.42 -9.34 -4.71
N LEU A 104 15.26 -8.32 -4.70
CA LEU A 104 15.77 -7.70 -5.92
C LEU A 104 16.62 -8.68 -6.74
N GLU A 105 17.49 -9.44 -6.09
CA GLU A 105 18.44 -10.34 -6.74
C GLU A 105 17.84 -11.72 -7.04
N ARG A 106 17.05 -12.27 -6.12
CA ARG A 106 16.59 -13.67 -6.15
C ARG A 106 15.07 -13.83 -6.05
N GLY A 107 14.31 -12.74 -6.02
CA GLY A 107 12.84 -12.77 -5.88
C GLY A 107 12.14 -13.51 -7.02
N GLU A 108 12.59 -13.34 -8.27
CA GLU A 108 12.00 -14.04 -9.43
C GLU A 108 12.21 -15.56 -9.35
N GLU A 109 13.30 -16.02 -8.73
CA GLU A 109 13.57 -17.45 -8.50
C GLU A 109 12.75 -18.04 -7.34
N MET A 110 12.55 -17.25 -6.28
CA MET A 110 11.83 -17.70 -5.08
C MET A 110 10.31 -17.65 -5.24
N PHE A 111 9.80 -16.54 -5.78
CA PHE A 111 8.36 -16.22 -5.81
C PHE A 111 7.87 -15.82 -7.21
N GLY A 112 8.69 -15.90 -8.25
CA GLY A 112 8.34 -15.37 -9.57
C GLY A 112 8.21 -13.85 -9.57
N ARG A 113 7.46 -13.30 -10.52
CA ARG A 113 7.19 -11.85 -10.63
C ARG A 113 6.07 -11.38 -9.69
N THR A 114 6.01 -11.95 -8.49
CA THR A 114 5.01 -11.59 -7.49
C THR A 114 5.18 -10.11 -7.13
N PRO A 115 4.11 -9.30 -7.15
CA PRO A 115 4.19 -7.90 -6.78
C PRO A 115 4.87 -7.70 -5.42
N THR A 116 5.76 -6.71 -5.33
CA THR A 116 6.56 -6.46 -4.13
C THR A 116 6.51 -5.00 -3.71
N VAL A 117 6.28 -4.76 -2.41
CA VAL A 117 6.41 -3.44 -1.77
C VAL A 117 7.59 -3.47 -0.81
N PHE A 118 8.62 -2.68 -1.05
CA PHE A 118 9.72 -2.53 -0.09
C PHE A 118 9.48 -1.37 0.88
N CYS A 119 10.06 -1.46 2.07
CA CYS A 119 9.97 -0.46 3.13
C CYS A 119 11.21 -0.51 4.02
N GLY A 120 11.61 0.62 4.61
CA GLY A 120 12.80 0.70 5.48
C GLY A 120 14.13 0.53 4.74
N VAL A 121 14.16 0.80 3.43
CA VAL A 121 15.36 0.68 2.58
C VAL A 121 16.12 2.01 2.59
N ASN A 122 17.42 1.96 2.88
CA ASN A 122 18.28 3.14 3.03
C ASN A 122 19.18 3.40 1.82
N THR A 123 19.30 2.43 0.90
CA THR A 123 20.18 2.52 -0.28
C THR A 123 19.91 3.75 -1.15
N THR A 124 20.98 4.51 -1.41
CA THR A 124 20.94 5.75 -2.20
C THR A 124 22.17 5.85 -3.13
N PRO A 125 21.98 6.07 -4.45
CA PRO A 125 20.71 6.04 -5.17
C PRO A 125 20.11 4.63 -5.18
N LEU A 126 18.78 4.52 -5.33
CA LEU A 126 18.14 3.22 -5.49
C LEU A 126 18.61 2.55 -6.78
N PRO A 127 18.80 1.21 -6.78
CA PRO A 127 19.08 0.46 -7.99
C PRO A 127 17.88 0.48 -8.94
N ALA A 128 18.10 0.08 -10.20
CA ALA A 128 17.02 -0.04 -11.17
C ALA A 128 16.02 -1.13 -10.72
N LEU A 129 14.78 -0.73 -10.46
CA LEU A 129 13.75 -1.62 -9.92
C LEU A 129 13.04 -2.42 -11.04
N PRO A 130 12.75 -3.72 -10.82
CA PRO A 130 11.88 -4.49 -11.69
C PRO A 130 10.45 -3.91 -11.73
N ARG A 131 9.72 -4.13 -12.85
CA ARG A 131 8.35 -3.60 -13.00
C ARG A 131 7.34 -4.11 -11.96
N TRP A 132 7.62 -5.23 -11.32
CA TRP A 132 6.78 -5.82 -10.29
C TRP A 132 7.11 -5.31 -8.88
N MET A 133 8.03 -4.36 -8.74
CA MET A 133 8.49 -3.84 -7.45
C MET A 133 8.26 -2.32 -7.35
N THR A 134 7.74 -1.88 -6.21
CA THR A 134 7.63 -0.48 -5.79
C THR A 134 7.87 -0.40 -4.29
N GLY A 135 7.84 0.77 -3.67
CA GLY A 135 8.01 0.86 -2.23
C GLY A 135 8.23 2.24 -1.65
N VAL A 136 8.60 2.23 -0.38
CA VAL A 136 8.91 3.39 0.43
C VAL A 136 10.39 3.36 0.76
N ARG A 137 11.13 4.39 0.32
CA ARG A 137 12.53 4.56 0.71
C ARG A 137 12.59 5.31 2.02
N GLU A 138 13.44 4.84 2.93
CA GLU A 138 13.78 5.58 4.11
C GLU A 138 14.52 6.87 3.76
N HIS A 139 14.12 7.96 4.41
CA HIS A 139 14.75 9.25 4.25
C HIS A 139 14.85 9.93 5.61
N VAL A 140 16.08 10.32 5.96
CA VAL A 140 16.38 11.07 7.19
C VAL A 140 16.64 12.53 6.83
N ASP A 141 15.88 13.46 7.41
CA ASP A 141 16.02 14.90 7.14
C ASP A 141 17.03 15.57 8.09
N LEU A 142 18.29 15.12 8.02
CA LEU A 142 19.39 15.69 8.80
C LEU A 142 19.55 17.22 8.59
N PRO A 143 19.40 17.78 7.37
CA PRO A 143 19.46 19.22 7.18
C PRO A 143 18.39 19.99 7.97
N ALA A 144 17.16 19.47 8.07
CA ALA A 144 16.11 20.10 8.87
C ALA A 144 16.41 20.03 10.36
N THR A 145 16.89 18.87 10.85
CA THR A 145 17.32 18.74 12.24
C THR A 145 18.46 19.72 12.58
N ILE A 146 19.46 19.90 11.71
CA ILE A 146 20.55 20.87 11.95
C ILE A 146 20.04 22.32 11.92
N ARG A 147 19.07 22.66 11.06
CA ARG A 147 18.43 23.99 11.08
C ARG A 147 17.68 24.24 12.40
N LEU A 148 17.00 23.22 12.92
CA LEU A 148 16.36 23.30 14.23
C LEU A 148 17.41 23.52 15.33
N MET A 149 18.52 22.80 15.31
CA MET A 149 19.63 22.99 16.26
C MET A 149 20.12 24.44 16.28
N ARG A 150 20.32 25.05 15.10
CA ARG A 150 20.72 26.47 14.98
C ARG A 150 19.67 27.43 15.55
N THR A 151 18.39 27.11 15.37
CA THR A 151 17.28 27.93 15.86
C THR A 151 17.24 27.93 17.38
N LEU A 152 17.43 26.76 18.00
CA LEU A 152 17.41 26.60 19.46
C LEU A 152 18.74 27.00 20.12
N GLN A 153 19.86 26.95 19.38
CA GLN A 153 21.20 27.30 19.84
C GLN A 153 21.82 28.37 18.91
N PRO A 154 21.48 29.66 19.06
CA PRO A 154 21.93 30.72 18.13
C PRO A 154 23.45 30.91 18.03
N ASN A 155 24.20 30.46 19.05
CA ASN A 155 25.66 30.55 19.12
C ASN A 155 26.37 29.25 18.69
N LEU A 156 25.65 28.30 18.08
CA LEU A 156 26.19 27.03 17.59
C LEU A 156 27.35 27.26 16.62
N ARG A 157 28.52 26.67 16.91
CA ARG A 157 29.72 26.71 16.05
C ARG A 157 30.20 25.33 15.63
N GLU A 158 29.84 24.30 16.40
CA GLU A 158 30.25 22.92 16.19
C GLU A 158 29.05 21.99 16.40
N VAL A 159 28.97 20.89 15.64
CA VAL A 159 28.07 19.76 15.92
C VAL A 159 28.91 18.52 16.19
N ALA A 160 28.81 18.01 17.41
CA ALA A 160 29.31 16.70 17.77
C ALA A 160 28.29 15.64 17.33
N VAL A 161 28.77 14.57 16.69
CA VAL A 161 27.91 13.52 16.13
C VAL A 161 28.30 12.18 16.73
N VAL A 162 27.35 11.51 17.38
CA VAL A 162 27.52 10.13 17.85
C VAL A 162 27.06 9.17 16.75
N ALA A 163 27.97 8.30 16.32
CA ALA A 163 27.72 7.22 15.36
C ALA A 163 28.55 5.98 15.76
N ASP A 164 28.18 4.81 15.26
CA ASP A 164 28.95 3.58 15.44
C ASP A 164 29.62 3.12 14.15
N ARG A 165 30.22 1.92 14.19
CA ARG A 165 30.91 1.29 13.07
C ARG A 165 30.01 0.40 12.21
N THR A 166 28.70 0.36 12.48
CA THR A 166 27.79 -0.45 11.67
C THR A 166 27.69 0.14 10.26
N ASP A 167 27.40 -0.69 9.27
CA ASP A 167 27.23 -0.24 7.89
C ASP A 167 26.18 0.88 7.78
N THR A 168 25.08 0.76 8.52
CA THR A 168 24.04 1.79 8.62
C THR A 168 24.57 3.07 9.27
N GLY A 169 25.29 2.97 10.39
CA GLY A 169 25.89 4.13 11.06
C GLY A 169 26.87 4.89 10.15
N GLN A 170 27.71 4.17 9.41
CA GLN A 170 28.68 4.75 8.48
C GLN A 170 28.03 5.33 7.23
N ALA A 171 26.98 4.70 6.69
CA ALA A 171 26.23 5.21 5.54
C ALA A 171 25.55 6.55 5.89
N ILE A 172 24.85 6.62 7.03
CA ILE A 172 24.18 7.87 7.45
C ILE A 172 25.20 8.97 7.80
N LEU A 173 26.36 8.61 8.37
CA LEU A 173 27.44 9.58 8.59
C LEU A 173 28.02 10.12 7.28
N ALA A 174 28.11 9.30 6.24
CA ALA A 174 28.52 9.74 4.90
C ALA A 174 27.48 10.69 4.28
N ASP A 175 26.19 10.37 4.40
CA ASP A 175 25.09 11.24 3.97
C ASP A 175 25.11 12.58 4.69
N LEU A 176 25.33 12.56 6.01
CA LEU A 176 25.49 13.77 6.82
C LEU A 176 26.62 14.66 6.28
N ARG A 177 27.79 14.08 6.00
CA ARG A 177 28.96 14.83 5.48
C ARG A 177 28.64 15.52 4.15
N ASN A 178 27.83 14.93 3.29
CA ASN A 178 27.44 15.49 2.00
C ASN A 178 26.50 16.70 2.13
N VAL A 179 25.70 16.76 3.19
CA VAL A 179 24.69 17.82 3.42
C VAL A 179 25.07 18.76 4.56
N PHE A 180 26.25 18.58 5.17
CA PHE A 180 26.67 19.33 6.35
C PHE A 180 26.95 20.80 6.01
N PRO A 181 26.47 21.78 6.82
CA PRO A 181 26.72 23.20 6.56
C PRO A 181 28.22 23.55 6.66
N ALA A 182 28.75 24.23 5.64
CA ALA A 182 30.17 24.61 5.58
C ALA A 182 30.58 25.63 6.67
N ASP A 183 29.63 26.33 7.30
CA ASP A 183 29.87 27.32 8.34
C ASP A 183 29.95 26.73 9.77
N LEU A 184 29.74 25.43 9.94
CA LEU A 184 29.86 24.70 11.20
C LEU A 184 31.03 23.71 11.15
N SER A 185 31.67 23.46 12.29
CA SER A 185 32.61 22.35 12.42
C SER A 185 31.86 21.05 12.76
N LEU A 186 32.25 19.95 12.10
CA LEU A 186 31.75 18.61 12.38
C LEU A 186 32.76 17.86 13.26
N ARG A 187 32.34 17.40 14.43
CA ARG A 187 33.13 16.56 15.32
C ARG A 187 32.50 15.17 15.42
N VAL A 188 33.12 14.18 14.81
CA VAL A 188 32.60 12.80 14.87
C VAL A 188 33.11 12.13 16.15
N LEU A 189 32.19 11.56 16.90
CA LEU A 189 32.40 10.76 18.11
C LEU A 189 31.97 9.32 17.82
N ASP A 190 32.77 8.62 17.02
CA ASP A 190 32.61 7.21 16.67
C ASP A 190 33.76 6.36 17.24
N ASP A 191 33.60 5.04 17.21
CA ASP A 191 34.65 4.07 17.59
C ASP A 191 35.20 4.21 19.03
N LEU A 192 34.38 4.68 19.97
CA LEU A 192 34.71 4.78 21.40
C LEU A 192 33.82 3.84 22.21
N PRO A 193 34.29 3.19 23.29
CA PRO A 193 33.42 2.49 24.25
C PRO A 193 32.43 3.45 24.92
N LEU A 194 31.21 3.00 25.20
CA LEU A 194 30.12 3.86 25.72
C LEU A 194 30.53 4.70 26.95
N PRO A 195 31.27 4.17 27.96
CA PRO A 195 31.74 4.99 29.08
C PRO A 195 32.74 6.08 28.68
N GLN A 196 33.59 5.84 27.67
CA GLN A 196 34.52 6.83 27.15
C GLN A 196 33.77 7.87 26.31
N LEU A 197 32.83 7.44 25.48
CA LEU A 197 31.97 8.31 24.69
C LEU A 197 31.17 9.26 25.59
N ALA A 198 30.58 8.76 26.68
CA ALA A 198 29.90 9.59 27.68
C ALA A 198 30.83 10.64 28.31
N ARG A 199 32.11 10.31 28.56
CA ARG A 199 33.10 11.29 29.05
C ARG A 199 33.38 12.39 28.02
N GLU A 200 33.59 12.03 26.75
CA GLU A 200 33.77 13.03 25.67
C GLU A 200 32.55 13.93 25.52
N VAL A 201 31.35 13.36 25.60
CA VAL A 201 30.07 14.09 25.56
C VAL A 201 29.93 15.04 26.76
N SER A 202 30.34 14.62 27.96
CA SER A 202 30.29 15.48 29.15
C SER A 202 31.22 16.70 29.07
N ALA A 203 32.26 16.64 28.22
CA ALA A 203 33.23 17.70 28.00
C ALA A 203 32.84 18.68 26.89
N LEU A 204 31.66 18.53 26.27
CA LEU A 204 31.21 19.41 25.20
C LEU A 204 30.96 20.83 25.71
N GLY A 205 31.43 21.83 24.94
CA GLY A 205 31.30 23.24 25.28
C GLY A 205 29.93 23.82 24.95
N PRO A 206 29.60 25.03 25.45
CA PRO A 206 28.28 25.67 25.29
C PRO A 206 27.96 26.11 23.84
N LYS A 207 28.91 26.00 22.91
CA LYS A 207 28.75 26.31 21.47
C LYS A 207 28.70 25.06 20.60
N THR A 208 28.68 23.88 21.22
CA THR A 208 28.62 22.59 20.54
C THR A 208 27.23 21.99 20.74
N GLY A 209 26.56 21.62 19.64
CA GLY A 209 25.32 20.85 19.66
C GLY A 209 25.62 19.36 19.52
N LEU A 210 24.73 18.50 20.00
CA LEU A 210 24.91 17.04 19.92
C LEU A 210 23.84 16.41 19.04
N LEU A 211 24.28 15.69 18.01
CA LEU A 211 23.44 14.89 17.13
C LEU A 211 23.74 13.40 17.36
N PHE A 212 22.76 12.65 17.84
CA PHE A 212 22.85 11.21 18.03
C PHE A 212 22.21 10.53 16.82
N LEU A 213 23.01 9.77 16.07
CA LEU A 213 22.52 8.97 14.95
C LEU A 213 22.18 7.57 15.45
N LEU A 214 23.16 6.67 15.47
CA LEU A 214 23.01 5.27 15.86
C LEU A 214 24.22 4.83 16.67
N TYR A 215 23.99 3.94 17.63
CA TYR A 215 25.06 3.36 18.42
C TYR A 215 24.66 1.98 18.96
N PHE A 216 24.93 0.95 18.15
CA PHE A 216 24.65 -0.46 18.44
C PHE A 216 25.86 -1.21 18.98
N SER A 217 27.06 -0.81 18.59
CA SER A 217 28.27 -1.50 18.98
C SER A 217 29.43 -0.53 19.21
N ASP A 218 30.32 -0.94 20.11
CA ASP A 218 31.58 -0.24 20.35
C ASP A 218 32.78 -1.01 19.80
N ARG A 219 33.96 -0.39 19.89
CA ARG A 219 35.23 -0.99 19.43
C ARG A 219 35.65 -2.24 20.21
N GLU A 220 35.09 -2.45 21.40
CA GLU A 220 35.36 -3.61 22.24
C GLU A 220 34.45 -4.78 21.90
N GLY A 221 33.48 -4.57 20.98
CA GLY A 221 32.52 -5.58 20.53
C GLY A 221 31.30 -5.70 21.44
N ASN A 222 31.12 -4.78 22.40
CA ASN A 222 29.90 -4.77 23.20
C ASN A 222 28.72 -4.32 22.34
N LEU A 223 27.58 -4.96 22.52
CA LEU A 223 26.31 -4.62 21.86
C LEU A 223 25.41 -3.85 22.83
N TYR A 224 24.76 -2.82 22.32
CA TYR A 224 23.85 -1.97 23.08
C TYR A 224 22.49 -1.88 22.39
N GLU A 225 21.43 -1.91 23.19
CA GLU A 225 20.12 -1.49 22.70
C GLU A 225 20.13 0.02 22.46
N PRO A 226 19.55 0.53 21.36
CA PRO A 226 19.64 1.96 21.00
C PRO A 226 19.18 2.91 22.11
N GLY A 227 18.12 2.53 22.84
CA GLY A 227 17.60 3.31 23.96
C GLY A 227 18.53 3.34 25.17
N GLU A 228 19.34 2.31 25.39
CA GLU A 228 20.33 2.25 26.48
C GLU A 228 21.50 3.22 26.21
N ALA A 229 22.08 3.12 25.01
CA ALA A 229 23.16 4.00 24.58
C ALA A 229 22.71 5.47 24.58
N MET A 230 21.53 5.74 24.02
CA MET A 230 20.95 7.08 24.00
C MET A 230 20.75 7.65 25.41
N ALA A 231 20.22 6.86 26.35
CA ALA A 231 20.02 7.28 27.73
C ALA A 231 21.35 7.59 28.45
N ALA A 232 22.38 6.77 28.24
CA ALA A 232 23.70 6.99 28.79
C ALA A 232 24.33 8.30 28.26
N ILE A 233 24.22 8.54 26.96
CA ILE A 233 24.74 9.76 26.31
C ILE A 233 23.94 10.99 26.74
N SER A 234 22.62 10.93 26.75
CA SER A 234 21.78 12.04 27.19
C SER A 234 22.07 12.42 28.63
N LYS A 235 22.25 11.46 29.53
CA LYS A 235 22.59 11.70 30.93
C LYS A 235 23.92 12.45 31.10
N ALA A 236 24.90 12.15 30.25
CA ALA A 236 26.21 12.81 30.27
C ALA A 236 26.22 14.16 29.54
N SER A 237 25.28 14.41 28.64
CA SER A 237 25.28 15.59 27.77
C SER A 237 24.92 16.88 28.50
N PRO A 238 25.74 17.94 28.38
CA PRO A 238 25.41 19.29 28.87
C PRO A 238 24.52 20.10 27.90
N THR A 239 24.32 19.61 26.68
CA THR A 239 23.54 20.26 25.60
C THR A 239 22.38 19.37 25.16
N PRO A 240 21.27 19.91 24.60
CA PRO A 240 20.23 19.07 24.05
C PRO A 240 20.74 18.11 22.99
N VAL A 241 20.18 16.89 23.00
CA VAL A 241 20.56 15.82 22.06
C VAL A 241 19.49 15.70 20.98
N PHE A 242 19.89 15.90 19.74
CA PHE A 242 19.01 15.79 18.57
C PHE A 242 19.21 14.46 17.88
N GLY A 243 18.24 14.03 17.07
CA GLY A 243 18.31 12.74 16.40
C GLY A 243 17.56 12.67 15.08
N ALA A 244 17.50 11.45 14.56
CA ALA A 244 17.00 11.13 13.23
C ALA A 244 15.82 10.14 13.23
N TRP A 245 15.61 9.41 14.33
CA TRP A 245 14.57 8.38 14.42
C TRP A 245 13.72 8.51 15.68
N ASN A 246 12.43 8.21 15.55
CA ASN A 246 11.48 8.37 16.66
C ASN A 246 11.52 7.22 17.68
N PHE A 247 12.08 6.04 17.34
CA PHE A 247 12.22 4.95 18.31
C PHE A 247 13.20 5.25 19.45
N LEU A 248 14.01 6.33 19.31
CA LEU A 248 14.88 6.87 20.36
C LEU A 248 14.15 7.84 21.31
N MET A 249 12.93 8.27 20.97
CA MET A 249 12.12 9.14 21.81
C MET A 249 11.81 8.44 23.14
N GLY A 250 11.83 9.22 24.22
CA GLY A 250 11.63 8.68 25.56
C GLY A 250 12.92 8.25 26.28
N HIS A 251 14.03 8.10 25.56
CA HIS A 251 15.34 7.69 26.09
C HIS A 251 16.32 8.87 26.30
N GLY A 252 15.79 10.09 26.46
CA GLY A 252 16.60 11.30 26.68
C GLY A 252 16.97 12.07 25.40
N LEU A 253 16.34 11.76 24.27
CA LEU A 253 16.41 12.54 23.04
C LEU A 253 15.52 13.78 23.16
N LEU A 254 16.03 14.99 22.84
CA LEU A 254 15.20 16.19 22.74
C LEU A 254 14.22 16.06 21.57
N GLY A 255 14.69 15.60 20.42
CA GLY A 255 13.88 15.42 19.23
C GLY A 255 14.58 15.86 17.95
N GLY A 256 13.80 16.15 16.92
CA GLY A 256 14.28 16.50 15.58
C GLY A 256 13.22 16.29 14.51
N TYR A 257 13.62 16.35 13.24
CA TYR A 257 12.80 15.83 12.15
C TYR A 257 13.04 14.32 12.08
N LEU A 258 12.18 13.57 12.77
CA LEU A 258 12.39 12.15 13.05
C LEU A 258 11.64 11.27 12.06
N THR A 259 12.33 10.27 11.54
CA THR A 259 11.73 9.21 10.74
C THR A 259 10.98 8.22 11.64
N SER A 260 9.76 7.86 11.24
CA SER A 260 8.88 6.95 11.97
C SER A 260 8.71 5.61 11.26
N GLY A 261 8.99 4.52 11.99
CA GLY A 261 8.75 3.15 11.50
C GLY A 261 7.26 2.90 11.26
N TYR A 262 6.40 3.42 12.13
CA TYR A 262 4.95 3.29 11.96
C TYR A 262 4.46 3.98 10.67
N GLU A 263 4.92 5.20 10.38
CA GLU A 263 4.49 5.92 9.17
C GLU A 263 5.04 5.27 7.88
N GLN A 264 6.26 4.73 7.94
CA GLN A 264 6.84 3.87 6.90
C GLN A 264 5.94 2.67 6.61
N GLY A 265 5.61 1.90 7.64
CA GLY A 265 4.75 0.71 7.51
C GLY A 265 3.33 1.03 7.05
N ARG A 266 2.73 2.11 7.55
CA ARG A 266 1.40 2.59 7.12
C ARG A 266 1.39 2.94 5.63
N THR A 267 2.41 3.65 5.17
CA THR A 267 2.55 4.05 3.77
C THR A 267 2.73 2.82 2.87
N ALA A 268 3.62 1.90 3.26
CA ALA A 268 3.80 0.63 2.56
C ALA A 268 2.50 -0.20 2.54
N GLY A 269 1.73 -0.20 3.63
CA GLY A 269 0.43 -0.86 3.72
C GLY A 269 -0.60 -0.34 2.74
N TYR A 270 -0.68 0.98 2.52
CA TYR A 270 -1.58 1.53 1.50
C TYR A 270 -1.13 1.23 0.07
N MET A 271 0.19 1.18 -0.18
CA MET A 271 0.72 0.75 -1.47
C MET A 271 0.40 -0.73 -1.72
N ALA A 272 0.58 -1.56 -0.71
CA ALA A 272 0.24 -2.98 -0.71
C ALA A 272 -1.26 -3.21 -0.99
N ALA A 273 -2.14 -2.52 -0.26
CA ALA A 273 -3.59 -2.55 -0.48
C ALA A 273 -3.97 -2.09 -1.91
N SER A 274 -3.29 -1.08 -2.43
CA SER A 274 -3.50 -0.60 -3.81
C SER A 274 -3.16 -1.66 -4.86
N ILE A 275 -2.09 -2.43 -4.64
CA ILE A 275 -1.68 -3.54 -5.53
C ILE A 275 -2.67 -4.69 -5.42
N LEU A 276 -3.07 -5.06 -4.20
CA LEU A 276 -4.08 -6.11 -3.94
C LEU A 276 -5.44 -5.75 -4.57
N SER A 277 -5.75 -4.46 -4.69
CA SER A 277 -6.91 -3.95 -5.44
C SER A 277 -6.76 -4.01 -6.97
N GLY A 278 -5.64 -4.50 -7.48
CA GLY A 278 -5.38 -4.70 -8.92
C GLY A 278 -4.57 -3.60 -9.61
N LYS A 279 -3.96 -2.64 -8.88
CA LYS A 279 -3.04 -1.68 -9.52
C LYS A 279 -1.69 -2.32 -9.85
N ASP A 280 -1.14 -1.98 -11.02
CA ASP A 280 0.20 -2.42 -11.44
C ASP A 280 1.28 -1.72 -10.59
N PRO A 281 2.21 -2.46 -9.94
CA PRO A 281 3.29 -1.88 -9.14
C PRO A 281 4.11 -0.83 -9.89
N SER A 282 4.35 -1.00 -11.20
CA SER A 282 5.11 -0.05 -12.02
C SER A 282 4.40 1.29 -12.24
N SER A 283 3.10 1.36 -11.96
CA SER A 283 2.32 2.61 -12.00
C SER A 283 2.31 3.34 -10.66
N ILE A 284 2.75 2.70 -9.58
CA ILE A 284 2.81 3.28 -8.25
C ILE A 284 4.22 3.86 -8.04
N PRO A 285 4.37 5.19 -7.91
CA PRO A 285 5.67 5.79 -7.74
C PRO A 285 6.31 5.35 -6.42
N VAL A 286 7.63 5.13 -6.44
CA VAL A 286 8.40 4.95 -5.21
C VAL A 286 8.30 6.23 -4.38
N ILE A 287 7.90 6.07 -3.12
CA ILE A 287 7.80 7.21 -2.20
C ILE A 287 9.20 7.45 -1.63
N THR A 288 9.75 8.61 -1.96
CA THR A 288 11.04 9.10 -1.44
C THR A 288 10.90 10.36 -0.58
N ASP A 289 9.67 10.85 -0.41
CA ASP A 289 9.35 12.12 0.26
C ASP A 289 9.50 12.03 1.78
N LYS A 290 9.49 13.20 2.44
CA LYS A 290 9.67 13.36 3.89
C LYS A 290 8.51 12.74 4.67
N ILE A 291 8.68 11.49 5.05
CA ILE A 291 7.87 10.81 6.08
C ILE A 291 8.30 11.27 7.49
N ALA A 292 9.42 11.99 7.60
CA ALA A 292 9.91 12.54 8.84
C ALA A 292 9.06 13.73 9.33
N GLY A 293 8.61 13.65 10.58
CA GLY A 293 7.85 14.71 11.27
C GLY A 293 8.71 15.41 12.32
N LEU A 294 8.43 16.68 12.59
CA LEU A 294 9.06 17.38 13.72
C LEU A 294 8.44 16.89 15.03
N GLU A 295 9.24 16.19 15.83
CA GLU A 295 8.84 15.63 17.12
C GLU A 295 9.78 16.10 18.23
N ILE A 296 9.24 16.50 19.39
CA ILE A 296 10.01 17.04 20.54
C ILE A 296 9.56 16.41 21.86
N ASP A 297 10.49 15.83 22.64
CA ASP A 297 10.24 15.33 23.99
C ASP A 297 10.19 16.51 24.97
N VAL A 298 9.00 16.75 25.52
CA VAL A 298 8.75 17.86 26.44
C VAL A 298 9.55 17.75 27.74
N ARG A 299 9.91 16.54 28.20
CA ARG A 299 10.74 16.38 29.40
C ARG A 299 12.16 16.89 29.16
N GLU A 300 12.75 16.57 28.01
CA GLU A 300 14.08 17.06 27.64
C GLU A 300 14.04 18.54 27.27
N MET A 301 12.98 19.00 26.60
CA MET A 301 12.73 20.42 26.35
C MET A 301 12.75 21.21 27.67
N GLN A 302 12.02 20.74 28.69
CA GLN A 302 12.01 21.34 30.03
C GLN A 302 13.38 21.25 30.72
N ARG A 303 14.06 20.10 30.64
CA ARG A 303 15.41 19.88 31.22
C ARG A 303 16.41 20.91 30.71
N PHE A 304 16.33 21.28 29.44
CA PHE A 304 17.21 22.27 28.83
C PHE A 304 16.64 23.70 28.83
N GLY A 305 15.55 23.94 29.56
CA GLY A 305 14.96 25.27 29.72
C GLY A 305 14.37 25.87 28.44
N LEU A 306 13.97 25.01 27.49
CA LEU A 306 13.35 25.41 26.22
C LEU A 306 11.82 25.53 26.37
N SER A 307 11.22 26.40 25.57
CA SER A 307 9.77 26.67 25.55
C SER A 307 9.13 26.19 24.24
N PRO A 308 7.87 25.69 24.26
CA PRO A 308 7.14 25.28 23.06
C PRO A 308 7.10 26.35 21.96
N ILE A 309 7.09 27.64 22.32
CA ILE A 309 7.05 28.77 21.37
C ILE A 309 8.33 28.91 20.53
N GLN A 310 9.41 28.22 20.92
CA GLN A 310 10.67 28.22 20.15
C GLN A 310 10.65 27.21 19.00
N PHE A 311 9.60 26.40 18.89
CA PHE A 311 9.44 25.39 17.85
C PHE A 311 8.35 25.82 16.86
N PRO A 312 8.44 25.41 15.58
CA PRO A 312 7.38 25.59 14.58
C PRO A 312 6.01 25.06 15.02
N ASP A 313 4.92 25.63 14.50
CA ASP A 313 3.55 25.25 14.88
C ASP A 313 3.20 23.80 14.55
N GLU A 314 3.84 23.21 13.53
CA GLU A 314 3.67 21.81 13.14
C GLU A 314 4.33 20.79 14.09
N THR A 315 4.97 21.26 15.17
CA THR A 315 5.70 20.41 16.13
C THR A 315 4.75 19.47 16.86
N ARG A 316 5.01 18.17 16.76
CA ARG A 316 4.40 17.15 17.60
C ARG A 316 5.17 17.05 18.90
N PHE A 317 4.57 17.50 19.98
CA PHE A 317 5.17 17.36 21.29
C PHE A 317 4.92 15.95 21.84
N PHE A 318 5.99 15.18 22.02
CA PHE A 318 6.03 13.92 22.74
C PHE A 318 6.11 14.22 24.24
N ASN A 319 5.40 13.47 25.09
CA ASN A 319 5.22 13.80 26.51
C ASN A 319 4.65 15.23 26.77
N ALA A 320 3.89 15.81 25.83
CA ALA A 320 3.38 17.19 25.91
C ALA A 320 2.38 17.50 27.02
N GLY A 321 1.79 16.46 27.60
CA GLY A 321 1.01 16.62 28.81
C GLY A 321 1.98 16.81 29.96
N ASN A 322 1.77 17.84 30.78
CA ASN A 322 2.40 18.02 32.09
C ASN A 322 2.06 16.88 33.10
N GLY A 323 1.89 15.65 32.66
CA GLY A 323 1.77 14.46 33.49
C GLY A 323 2.84 13.46 33.06
N ALA A 324 3.45 12.79 34.04
CA ALA A 324 4.14 11.53 33.78
C ALA A 324 3.26 10.62 32.90
N ARG A 325 3.88 9.78 32.05
CA ARG A 325 3.19 8.71 31.30
C ARG A 325 2.18 8.07 32.25
N ARG A 326 0.90 8.14 31.88
CA ARG A 326 -0.17 7.72 32.79
C ARG A 326 -0.37 6.23 32.63
N ASP A 327 0.14 5.45 33.57
CA ASP A 327 -0.13 4.02 33.65
C ASP A 327 -1.62 3.81 33.97
N ILE A 328 -2.30 3.06 33.12
CA ILE A 328 -3.70 2.69 33.27
C ILE A 328 -3.77 1.18 33.30
N LEU A 329 -4.33 0.61 34.36
CA LEU A 329 -4.63 -0.81 34.41
C LEU A 329 -6.05 -1.05 33.88
N ILE A 330 -6.18 -1.89 32.87
CA ILE A 330 -7.45 -2.45 32.43
C ILE A 330 -7.52 -3.87 32.98
N LEU A 331 -8.36 -4.06 34.00
CA LEU A 331 -8.55 -5.35 34.66
C LEU A 331 -9.86 -5.98 34.19
N HIS A 332 -9.73 -7.08 33.46
CA HIS A 332 -10.85 -7.83 32.94
C HIS A 332 -11.27 -8.99 33.85
N SER A 333 -12.58 -9.15 34.06
CA SER A 333 -13.13 -10.28 34.80
C SER A 333 -12.85 -11.61 34.10
N TYR A 334 -12.93 -11.64 32.77
CA TYR A 334 -12.87 -12.86 31.96
C TYR A 334 -11.60 -12.91 31.09
N ASN A 335 -11.39 -14.02 30.36
CA ASN A 335 -10.21 -14.23 29.51
C ASN A 335 -10.21 -13.40 28.22
N ALA A 336 -9.02 -13.19 27.66
CA ALA A 336 -8.83 -12.70 26.29
C ALA A 336 -9.44 -13.67 25.25
N GLY A 337 -9.99 -13.15 24.16
CA GLY A 337 -10.70 -13.95 23.14
C GLY A 337 -12.18 -14.20 23.49
N PHE A 338 -12.65 -13.72 24.65
CA PHE A 338 -14.07 -13.67 24.94
C PHE A 338 -14.63 -12.38 24.38
N ARG A 339 -15.49 -12.47 23.35
CA ARG A 339 -15.95 -11.32 22.56
C ARG A 339 -16.38 -10.10 23.38
N TRP A 340 -17.14 -10.30 24.45
CA TRP A 340 -17.55 -9.22 25.36
C TRP A 340 -16.35 -8.46 25.96
N THR A 341 -15.35 -9.20 26.45
CA THR A 341 -14.10 -8.66 27.01
C THR A 341 -13.32 -7.89 25.94
N ASP A 342 -13.17 -8.47 24.75
CA ASP A 342 -12.38 -7.89 23.67
C ASP A 342 -13.04 -6.62 23.11
N ASP A 343 -14.37 -6.61 23.00
CA ASP A 343 -15.14 -5.44 22.58
C ASP A 343 -15.03 -4.29 23.60
N ILE A 344 -15.09 -4.58 24.90
CA ILE A 344 -14.82 -3.59 25.96
C ILE A 344 -13.40 -3.02 25.82
N LEU A 345 -12.39 -3.90 25.69
CA LEU A 345 -11.00 -3.47 25.55
C LEU A 345 -10.81 -2.53 24.36
N ARG A 346 -11.43 -2.86 23.21
CA ARG A 346 -11.40 -2.01 22.01
C ARG A 346 -11.99 -0.62 22.31
N GLY A 347 -13.16 -0.56 22.92
CA GLY A 347 -13.83 0.72 23.24
C GLY A 347 -13.01 1.58 24.22
N VAL A 348 -12.42 0.96 25.25
CA VAL A 348 -11.55 1.65 26.22
C VAL A 348 -10.30 2.17 25.52
N THR A 349 -9.63 1.34 24.73
CA THR A 349 -8.39 1.68 24.03
C THR A 349 -8.58 2.85 23.06
N GLU A 350 -9.66 2.80 22.26
CA GLU A 350 -9.99 3.87 21.32
C GLU A 350 -10.25 5.21 22.01
N SER A 351 -10.97 5.19 23.15
CA SER A 351 -11.23 6.40 23.94
C SER A 351 -9.96 7.04 24.50
N LEU A 352 -8.94 6.22 24.78
CA LEU A 352 -7.69 6.64 25.42
C LEU A 352 -6.57 6.97 24.42
N ALA A 353 -6.72 6.61 23.14
CA ALA A 353 -5.70 6.76 22.10
C ALA A 353 -5.15 8.20 21.95
N ASN A 354 -5.93 9.22 22.31
CA ASN A 354 -5.58 10.63 22.13
C ASN A 354 -5.47 11.44 23.44
N VAL A 355 -5.17 10.77 24.56
CA VAL A 355 -4.99 11.46 25.85
C VAL A 355 -3.69 12.28 25.85
N PRO A 356 -3.74 13.60 26.09
CA PRO A 356 -2.53 14.43 26.17
C PRO A 356 -1.57 13.95 27.26
N GLY A 357 -0.30 13.73 26.89
CA GLY A 357 0.74 13.15 27.77
C GLY A 357 0.99 11.65 27.57
N GLY A 358 0.18 10.97 26.76
CA GLY A 358 0.31 9.54 26.48
C GLY A 358 -0.17 8.66 27.64
N THR A 359 -0.62 7.46 27.31
CA THR A 359 -1.08 6.45 28.27
C THR A 359 -0.33 5.15 28.05
N GLU A 360 0.04 4.48 29.14
CA GLU A 360 0.46 3.08 29.07
C GLU A 360 -0.68 2.19 29.53
N LEU A 361 -1.13 1.29 28.65
CA LEU A 361 -2.21 0.36 28.97
C LEU A 361 -1.61 -0.96 29.46
N HIS A 362 -1.90 -1.30 30.70
CA HIS A 362 -1.62 -2.60 31.28
C HIS A 362 -2.91 -3.40 31.22
N VAL A 363 -2.96 -4.48 30.46
CA VAL A 363 -4.19 -5.28 30.32
C VAL A 363 -4.01 -6.60 31.05
N GLU A 364 -4.92 -6.88 31.98
CA GLU A 364 -4.90 -8.09 32.81
C GLU A 364 -6.23 -8.81 32.74
N TYR A 365 -6.18 -10.14 32.72
CA TYR A 365 -7.35 -11.00 32.62
C TYR A 365 -7.40 -11.93 33.83
N MET A 366 -8.44 -11.79 34.65
CA MET A 366 -8.61 -12.61 35.84
C MET A 366 -9.15 -14.01 35.56
N ASP A 367 -9.60 -14.28 34.33
CA ASP A 367 -10.14 -15.57 33.86
C ASP A 367 -11.18 -16.23 34.79
N THR A 368 -12.00 -15.42 35.46
CA THR A 368 -12.90 -15.89 36.54
C THR A 368 -14.07 -16.74 36.04
N LYS A 369 -14.37 -16.71 34.73
CA LYS A 369 -15.40 -17.57 34.13
C LYS A 369 -14.93 -19.03 34.01
N ARG A 370 -13.64 -19.25 33.77
CA ARG A 370 -13.06 -20.60 33.71
C ARG A 370 -12.62 -21.08 35.09
N HIS A 371 -12.26 -20.14 35.97
CA HIS A 371 -11.76 -20.40 37.32
C HIS A 371 -12.53 -19.57 38.37
N PRO A 372 -13.75 -19.98 38.76
CA PRO A 372 -14.60 -19.22 39.68
C PRO A 372 -14.17 -19.34 41.16
N GLU A 373 -13.16 -20.13 41.48
CA GLU A 373 -12.76 -20.42 42.85
C GLU A 373 -12.10 -19.22 43.56
N ALA A 374 -12.41 -19.04 44.85
CA ALA A 374 -11.84 -17.95 45.65
C ALA A 374 -10.31 -18.03 45.78
N GLU A 375 -9.74 -19.25 45.78
CA GLU A 375 -8.29 -19.47 45.78
C GLU A 375 -7.64 -18.87 44.53
N PHE A 376 -8.26 -19.04 43.36
CA PHE A 376 -7.75 -18.47 42.10
C PHE A 376 -7.80 -16.94 42.09
N THR A 377 -8.85 -16.36 42.68
CA THR A 377 -8.95 -14.90 42.90
C THR A 377 -7.83 -14.40 43.81
N TYR A 378 -7.47 -15.15 44.86
CA TYR A 378 -6.35 -14.80 45.72
C TYR A 378 -4.98 -14.93 45.02
N LEU A 379 -4.81 -15.90 44.13
CA LEU A 379 -3.61 -16.01 43.28
C LEU A 379 -3.46 -14.82 42.34
N ASN A 380 -4.57 -14.34 41.74
CA ASN A 380 -4.58 -13.08 40.97
C ASN A 380 -4.12 -11.89 41.82
N TYR A 381 -4.55 -11.81 43.08
CA TYR A 381 -4.06 -10.79 44.02
C TYR A 381 -2.55 -10.87 44.24
N LEU A 382 -2.01 -12.07 44.50
CA LEU A 382 -0.56 -12.23 44.69
C LEU A 382 0.21 -11.85 43.43
N LEU A 383 -0.25 -12.29 42.26
CA LEU A 383 0.37 -11.98 40.97
C LEU A 383 0.40 -10.47 40.71
N LEU A 384 -0.74 -9.80 40.80
CA LEU A 384 -0.83 -8.36 40.53
C LEU A 384 -0.03 -7.54 41.54
N ARG A 385 0.00 -7.97 42.81
CA ARG A 385 0.80 -7.31 43.85
C ARG A 385 2.28 -7.34 43.52
N GLU A 386 2.81 -8.49 43.12
CA GLU A 386 4.23 -8.62 42.76
C GLU A 386 4.54 -7.93 41.43
N LYS A 387 3.67 -8.09 40.42
CA LYS A 387 3.86 -7.52 39.08
C LYS A 387 3.86 -5.99 39.08
N TYR A 388 3.00 -5.38 39.90
CA TYR A 388 2.79 -3.92 39.90
C TYR A 388 3.22 -3.23 41.20
N HIS A 389 4.06 -3.88 42.01
CA HIS A 389 4.55 -3.36 43.29
C HIS A 389 5.13 -1.93 43.19
N PHE A 390 5.78 -1.60 42.07
CA PHE A 390 6.41 -0.29 41.85
C PHE A 390 5.63 0.64 40.90
N THR A 391 4.46 0.21 40.41
CA THR A 391 3.68 0.97 39.43
C THR A 391 2.59 1.77 40.13
N LYS A 392 2.51 3.07 39.84
CA LYS A 392 1.41 3.92 40.31
C LYS A 392 0.43 4.19 39.17
N PHE A 393 -0.73 3.58 39.25
CA PHE A 393 -1.76 3.77 38.25
C PHE A 393 -2.46 5.12 38.40
N SER A 394 -2.61 5.81 37.26
CA SER A 394 -3.38 7.05 37.15
C SER A 394 -4.88 6.80 37.08
N ALA A 395 -5.28 5.60 36.64
CA ALA A 395 -6.64 5.09 36.69
C ALA A 395 -6.64 3.56 36.59
N ILE A 396 -7.66 2.92 37.15
CA ILE A 396 -7.97 1.51 36.96
C ILE A 396 -9.31 1.43 36.22
N VAL A 397 -9.34 0.77 35.07
CA VAL A 397 -10.59 0.45 34.37
C VAL A 397 -10.92 -1.01 34.63
N THR A 398 -12.10 -1.29 35.17
CA THR A 398 -12.54 -2.67 35.46
C THR A 398 -13.72 -3.05 34.58
N SER A 399 -13.75 -4.29 34.08
CA SER A 399 -14.93 -4.84 33.41
C SER A 399 -15.59 -5.94 34.23
N ASP A 400 -16.92 -5.89 34.28
CA ASP A 400 -17.82 -6.80 34.99
C ASP A 400 -17.61 -6.85 36.52
N ASP A 401 -18.53 -7.55 37.19
CA ASP A 401 -18.63 -7.59 38.64
C ASP A 401 -17.35 -8.14 39.33
N ASN A 402 -16.68 -9.13 38.76
CA ASN A 402 -15.56 -9.81 39.44
C ASN A 402 -14.33 -8.90 39.54
N ALA A 403 -13.91 -8.26 38.44
CA ALA A 403 -12.80 -7.32 38.43
C ALA A 403 -13.11 -6.05 39.24
N PHE A 404 -14.35 -5.56 39.15
CA PHE A 404 -14.78 -4.41 39.95
C PHE A 404 -14.73 -4.72 41.45
N ASN A 405 -15.32 -5.83 41.88
CA ASN A 405 -15.33 -6.24 43.29
C ASN A 405 -13.92 -6.54 43.79
N PHE A 406 -13.08 -7.19 42.97
CA PHE A 406 -11.68 -7.44 43.28
C PHE A 406 -10.89 -6.14 43.46
N ALA A 407 -11.01 -5.21 42.52
CA ALA A 407 -10.32 -3.93 42.58
C ALA A 407 -10.77 -3.09 43.79
N ARG A 408 -12.05 -3.17 44.16
CA ARG A 408 -12.59 -2.50 45.36
C ARG A 408 -12.11 -3.17 46.65
N GLN A 409 -12.12 -4.50 46.72
CA GLN A 409 -11.68 -5.27 47.89
C GLN A 409 -10.19 -5.06 48.19
N TYR A 410 -9.33 -5.14 47.17
CA TYR A 410 -7.87 -5.01 47.30
C TYR A 410 -7.34 -3.61 47.00
N ARG A 411 -8.23 -2.61 46.90
CA ARG A 411 -7.90 -1.22 46.55
C ARG A 411 -6.74 -0.67 47.37
N LYS A 412 -6.79 -0.82 48.69
CA LYS A 412 -5.78 -0.25 49.60
C LYS A 412 -4.39 -0.86 49.41
N SER A 413 -4.30 -2.12 49.00
CA SER A 413 -3.03 -2.84 48.86
C SER A 413 -2.46 -2.80 47.44
N LEU A 414 -3.32 -2.89 46.41
CA LEU A 414 -2.89 -2.91 45.01
C LEU A 414 -2.95 -1.54 44.34
N PHE A 415 -3.99 -0.76 44.64
CA PHE A 415 -4.35 0.45 43.88
C PHE A 415 -4.59 1.65 44.81
N PRO A 416 -3.65 1.99 45.70
CA PRO A 416 -3.83 3.10 46.63
C PRO A 416 -4.06 4.39 45.84
N ASP A 417 -5.10 5.13 46.22
CA ASP A 417 -5.51 6.43 45.66
C ASP A 417 -5.96 6.45 44.18
N ALA A 418 -5.65 5.41 43.39
CA ALA A 418 -5.98 5.33 41.97
C ALA A 418 -7.51 5.31 41.74
N PRO A 419 -8.05 6.19 40.89
CA PRO A 419 -9.48 6.19 40.60
C PRO A 419 -9.90 4.92 39.86
N ILE A 420 -11.06 4.36 40.20
CA ILE A 420 -11.62 3.19 39.50
C ILE A 420 -12.75 3.67 38.58
N VAL A 421 -12.71 3.26 37.32
CA VAL A 421 -13.77 3.42 36.34
C VAL A 421 -14.28 2.03 35.95
N PHE A 422 -15.49 1.67 36.35
CA PHE A 422 -16.05 0.37 36.02
C PHE A 422 -16.96 0.41 34.78
N CYS A 423 -17.12 -0.74 34.13
CA CYS A 423 -18.14 -1.03 33.12
C CYS A 423 -18.59 -2.48 33.24
N GLY A 424 -19.72 -2.86 32.65
CA GLY A 424 -20.22 -4.24 32.71
C GLY A 424 -20.72 -4.67 34.10
N VAL A 425 -20.85 -3.75 35.07
CA VAL A 425 -21.30 -4.08 36.42
C VAL A 425 -22.83 -4.14 36.44
N ASN A 426 -23.38 -5.28 36.85
CA ASN A 426 -24.81 -5.55 36.77
C ASN A 426 -25.63 -4.78 37.81
N TYR A 427 -25.09 -4.57 39.01
CA TYR A 427 -25.84 -3.95 40.10
C TYR A 427 -24.94 -3.20 41.08
N LEU A 428 -25.42 -2.04 41.52
CA LEU A 428 -24.85 -1.26 42.61
C LEU A 428 -25.98 -0.76 43.52
N GLU A 429 -25.92 -1.09 44.82
CA GLU A 429 -26.95 -0.68 45.79
C GLU A 429 -27.07 0.85 45.92
N ASN A 430 -25.95 1.57 45.85
CA ASN A 430 -25.93 3.03 45.95
C ASN A 430 -24.90 3.64 44.99
N PRO A 431 -25.26 3.83 43.71
CA PRO A 431 -24.35 4.39 42.70
C PRO A 431 -23.82 5.78 43.09
N SER A 432 -24.66 6.59 43.74
CA SER A 432 -24.31 7.95 44.17
C SER A 432 -23.23 7.97 45.27
N ALA A 433 -23.13 6.91 46.08
CA ALA A 433 -22.11 6.79 47.12
C ALA A 433 -20.71 6.48 46.57
N MET A 434 -20.60 5.96 45.34
CA MET A 434 -19.32 5.57 44.72
C MET A 434 -18.38 6.76 44.51
N ALA A 435 -18.93 7.95 44.27
CA ALA A 435 -18.15 9.18 44.15
C ALA A 435 -17.30 9.45 45.40
N ALA A 436 -17.79 9.13 46.60
CA ALA A 436 -17.03 9.32 47.84
C ALA A 436 -15.76 8.44 47.90
N GLU A 437 -15.76 7.30 47.22
CA GLU A 437 -14.67 6.32 47.19
C GLU A 437 -13.67 6.54 46.04
N ASN A 438 -13.80 7.63 45.27
CA ASN A 438 -13.01 7.89 44.07
C ASN A 438 -13.29 6.84 42.96
N ILE A 439 -14.56 6.45 42.85
CA ILE A 439 -15.06 5.44 41.91
C ILE A 439 -16.18 6.08 41.07
N THR A 440 -16.09 5.90 39.76
CA THR A 440 -17.18 6.20 38.82
C THR A 440 -17.29 5.05 37.81
N GLY A 441 -18.20 5.13 36.85
CA GLY A 441 -18.34 4.08 35.84
C GLY A 441 -19.69 4.05 35.17
N VAL A 442 -19.91 2.96 34.45
CA VAL A 442 -21.10 2.70 33.65
C VAL A 442 -21.72 1.40 34.15
N LEU A 443 -22.96 1.47 34.61
CA LEU A 443 -23.71 0.26 34.95
C LEU A 443 -24.16 -0.44 33.66
N GLU A 444 -24.11 -1.76 33.71
CA GLU A 444 -24.70 -2.61 32.70
C GLU A 444 -26.20 -2.69 32.94
N SER A 445 -26.95 -1.79 32.31
CA SER A 445 -28.40 -1.77 32.35
C SER A 445 -28.98 -2.19 31.00
N TYR A 446 -29.22 -3.49 30.81
CA TYR A 446 -29.91 -4.00 29.62
C TYR A 446 -31.43 -3.79 29.71
N ASP A 447 -32.04 -3.40 28.58
CA ASP A 447 -33.47 -3.09 28.51
C ASP A 447 -34.29 -4.26 27.92
N ILE A 448 -34.60 -5.20 28.81
CA ILE A 448 -35.47 -6.34 28.49
C ILE A 448 -36.86 -5.86 28.08
N LEU A 449 -37.41 -4.86 28.78
CA LEU A 449 -38.77 -4.36 28.55
C LEU A 449 -38.87 -3.70 27.17
N GLY A 450 -37.92 -2.83 26.83
CA GLY A 450 -37.81 -2.17 25.54
C GLY A 450 -37.65 -3.17 24.40
N THR A 451 -36.81 -4.20 24.60
CA THR A 451 -36.65 -5.29 23.62
C THR A 451 -37.95 -6.05 23.39
N VAL A 452 -38.67 -6.45 24.45
CA VAL A 452 -39.94 -7.17 24.30
C VAL A 452 -41.03 -6.28 23.69
N LYS A 453 -41.09 -5.00 24.04
CA LYS A 453 -42.03 -4.04 23.41
C LYS A 453 -41.74 -3.90 21.92
N ALA A 454 -40.49 -3.68 21.53
CA ALA A 454 -40.11 -3.58 20.13
C ALA A 454 -40.40 -4.89 19.36
N ALA A 455 -40.14 -6.04 19.97
CA ALA A 455 -40.49 -7.35 19.40
C ALA A 455 -42.00 -7.49 19.21
N ALA A 456 -42.79 -7.06 20.18
CA ALA A 456 -44.24 -7.09 20.11
C ALA A 456 -44.78 -6.15 19.01
N ASP A 457 -44.20 -4.95 18.85
CA ASP A 457 -44.61 -3.98 17.84
C ASP A 457 -44.25 -4.44 16.42
N LEU A 458 -43.09 -5.10 16.25
CA LEU A 458 -42.67 -5.74 15.00
C LEU A 458 -43.52 -6.98 14.65
N VAL A 459 -44.00 -7.70 15.67
CA VAL A 459 -44.85 -8.89 15.51
C VAL A 459 -46.22 -8.66 16.18
N PRO A 460 -47.11 -7.86 15.57
CA PRO A 460 -48.38 -7.48 16.19
C PRO A 460 -49.32 -8.67 16.45
N GLY A 461 -49.14 -9.77 15.71
CA GLY A 461 -49.87 -11.03 15.91
C GLY A 461 -49.40 -11.89 17.10
N ALA A 462 -48.27 -11.54 17.73
CA ALA A 462 -47.71 -12.35 18.81
C ALA A 462 -48.63 -12.39 20.04
N ARG A 463 -48.86 -13.59 20.57
CA ARG A 463 -49.61 -13.85 21.82
C ARG A 463 -48.79 -14.61 22.85
N ARG A 464 -47.65 -15.18 22.46
CA ARG A 464 -46.77 -15.92 23.37
C ARG A 464 -45.35 -15.37 23.33
N LEU A 465 -44.80 -15.09 24.51
CA LEU A 465 -43.39 -14.77 24.69
C LEU A 465 -42.71 -15.99 25.30
N VAL A 466 -41.84 -16.64 24.52
CA VAL A 466 -41.04 -17.78 24.97
C VAL A 466 -39.68 -17.26 25.39
N VAL A 467 -39.35 -17.39 26.67
CA VAL A 467 -38.09 -16.87 27.22
C VAL A 467 -37.12 -18.02 27.41
N VAL A 468 -35.98 -17.97 26.71
CA VAL A 468 -34.91 -18.96 26.81
C VAL A 468 -33.82 -18.43 27.73
N ASN A 469 -33.54 -19.18 28.80
CA ASN A 469 -32.56 -18.79 29.81
C ASN A 469 -31.91 -20.02 30.46
N ASP A 470 -30.64 -19.89 30.84
CA ASP A 470 -29.91 -20.92 31.59
C ASP A 470 -29.81 -20.65 33.10
N ALA A 471 -29.10 -21.53 33.80
CA ALA A 471 -28.86 -21.44 35.24
C ALA A 471 -27.44 -20.92 35.57
N THR A 472 -26.75 -20.28 34.61
CA THR A 472 -25.48 -19.61 34.89
C THR A 472 -25.73 -18.38 35.76
N PRO A 473 -24.70 -17.82 36.43
CA PRO A 473 -24.86 -16.57 37.17
C PRO A 473 -25.47 -15.44 36.32
N THR A 474 -25.04 -15.30 35.06
CA THR A 474 -25.62 -14.35 34.09
C THR A 474 -27.10 -14.66 33.81
N GLY A 475 -27.43 -15.94 33.56
CA GLY A 475 -28.82 -16.37 33.38
C GLY A 475 -29.70 -16.05 34.58
N LEU A 476 -29.21 -16.27 35.81
CA LEU A 476 -29.94 -15.93 37.04
C LEU A 476 -30.16 -14.41 37.17
N GLY A 477 -29.17 -13.59 36.85
CA GLY A 477 -29.30 -12.13 36.81
C GLY A 477 -30.36 -11.66 35.81
N ASN A 478 -30.30 -12.19 34.58
CA ASN A 478 -31.30 -11.92 33.54
C ASN A 478 -32.71 -12.29 34.00
N LEU A 479 -32.85 -13.43 34.69
CA LEU A 479 -34.14 -13.89 35.20
C LEU A 479 -34.70 -12.95 36.27
N MET A 480 -33.87 -12.55 37.24
CA MET A 480 -34.29 -11.60 38.28
C MET A 480 -34.80 -10.30 37.64
N ARG A 481 -34.05 -9.76 36.68
CA ARG A 481 -34.43 -8.54 35.97
C ARG A 481 -35.68 -8.72 35.11
N PHE A 482 -35.83 -9.87 34.47
CA PHE A 482 -37.03 -10.22 33.70
C PHE A 482 -38.27 -10.22 34.59
N GLU A 483 -38.20 -10.84 35.79
CA GLU A 483 -39.35 -10.90 36.71
C GLU A 483 -39.75 -9.50 37.24
N GLU A 484 -38.80 -8.57 37.40
CA GLU A 484 -39.11 -7.17 37.75
C GLU A 484 -39.92 -6.45 36.66
N VAL A 485 -39.59 -6.68 35.39
CA VAL A 485 -40.27 -6.03 34.26
C VAL A 485 -41.47 -6.82 33.74
N ARG A 486 -41.62 -8.09 34.13
CA ARG A 486 -42.70 -8.99 33.70
C ARG A 486 -44.11 -8.39 33.86
N PRO A 487 -44.45 -7.69 34.97
CA PRO A 487 -45.76 -7.05 35.12
C PRO A 487 -46.01 -5.89 34.13
N LEU A 488 -44.94 -5.33 33.56
CA LEU A 488 -44.99 -4.19 32.63
C LEU A 488 -45.03 -4.62 31.15
N LEU A 489 -44.94 -5.92 30.88
CA LEU A 489 -44.99 -6.46 29.52
C LEU A 489 -46.37 -6.22 28.89
N PRO A 490 -46.46 -6.14 27.54
CA PRO A 490 -47.74 -6.04 26.86
C PRO A 490 -48.70 -7.15 27.29
N GLY A 491 -49.85 -6.80 27.86
CA GLY A 491 -50.79 -7.77 28.49
C GLY A 491 -51.37 -8.84 27.56
N ARG A 492 -51.15 -8.74 26.24
CA ARG A 492 -51.51 -9.77 25.25
C ARG A 492 -50.51 -10.93 25.18
N LEU A 493 -49.31 -10.79 25.75
CA LEU A 493 -48.26 -11.80 25.69
C LEU A 493 -48.33 -12.74 26.90
N GLN A 494 -48.63 -14.00 26.65
CA GLN A 494 -48.48 -15.08 27.62
C GLN A 494 -47.01 -15.50 27.69
N VAL A 495 -46.39 -15.40 28.87
CA VAL A 495 -44.98 -15.75 29.09
C VAL A 495 -44.83 -17.25 29.35
N GLU A 496 -44.01 -17.92 28.55
CA GLU A 496 -43.53 -19.30 28.77
C GLU A 496 -42.02 -19.27 29.04
N MET A 497 -41.60 -19.71 30.23
CA MET A 497 -40.18 -19.75 30.60
C MET A 497 -39.60 -21.14 30.26
N LEU A 498 -38.58 -21.18 29.40
CA LEU A 498 -37.80 -22.37 29.11
C LEU A 498 -36.46 -22.28 29.86
N GLN A 499 -36.43 -22.87 31.05
CA GLN A 499 -35.27 -22.91 31.94
C GLN A 499 -34.94 -24.34 32.34
N ASN A 500 -33.67 -24.60 32.68
CA ASN A 500 -33.22 -25.89 33.21
C ASN A 500 -33.58 -27.06 32.27
N MET A 501 -33.27 -26.91 30.98
CA MET A 501 -33.46 -27.93 29.95
C MET A 501 -32.11 -28.33 29.36
N SER A 502 -31.99 -29.56 28.85
CA SER A 502 -30.88 -29.93 27.99
C SER A 502 -31.03 -29.23 26.63
N MET A 503 -29.92 -28.98 25.93
CA MET A 503 -29.96 -28.31 24.63
C MET A 503 -30.87 -29.07 23.65
N THR A 504 -30.79 -30.40 23.60
CA THR A 504 -31.63 -31.24 22.73
C THR A 504 -33.13 -31.01 22.97
N ARG A 505 -33.57 -31.05 24.24
CA ARG A 505 -34.99 -30.88 24.58
C ARG A 505 -35.46 -29.44 24.35
N LEU A 506 -34.58 -28.46 24.53
CA LEU A 506 -34.86 -27.07 24.20
C LEU A 506 -35.15 -26.94 22.70
N LEU A 507 -34.30 -27.47 21.82
CA LEU A 507 -34.49 -27.40 20.37
C LEU A 507 -35.77 -28.11 19.90
N GLU A 508 -36.12 -29.25 20.49
CA GLU A 508 -37.41 -29.94 20.25
C GLU A 508 -38.61 -29.05 20.64
N ARG A 509 -38.54 -28.36 21.78
CA ARG A 509 -39.59 -27.46 22.21
C ARG A 509 -39.71 -26.23 21.30
N LEU A 510 -38.58 -25.67 20.86
CA LEU A 510 -38.54 -24.49 19.99
C LEU A 510 -39.07 -24.80 18.57
N SER A 511 -38.74 -25.96 18.02
CA SER A 511 -39.20 -26.37 16.68
C SER A 511 -40.71 -26.62 16.59
N SER A 512 -41.38 -26.82 17.72
CA SER A 512 -42.83 -27.02 17.83
C SER A 512 -43.60 -25.75 18.23
N LEU A 513 -42.96 -24.58 18.20
CA LEU A 513 -43.63 -23.32 18.56
C LEU A 513 -44.67 -22.90 17.52
N PRO A 514 -45.84 -22.40 17.96
CA PRO A 514 -46.87 -21.91 17.05
C PRO A 514 -46.46 -20.55 16.44
N PRO A 515 -47.04 -20.16 15.28
CA PRO A 515 -46.69 -18.90 14.59
C PRO A 515 -46.98 -17.60 15.38
N ASP A 516 -47.79 -17.67 16.44
CA ASP A 516 -48.08 -16.54 17.33
C ASP A 516 -47.08 -16.40 18.49
N ALA A 517 -46.02 -17.19 18.49
CA ALA A 517 -44.92 -17.08 19.45
C ALA A 517 -43.80 -16.16 18.93
N ILE A 518 -43.13 -15.50 19.87
CA ILE A 518 -41.82 -14.86 19.68
C ILE A 518 -40.88 -15.35 20.77
N ILE A 519 -39.58 -15.45 20.46
CA ILE A 519 -38.58 -15.91 21.42
C ILE A 519 -37.78 -14.71 21.93
N LEU A 520 -37.58 -14.63 23.25
CA LEU A 520 -36.57 -13.80 23.88
C LEU A 520 -35.42 -14.70 24.34
N LEU A 521 -34.28 -14.61 23.67
CA LEU A 521 -33.06 -15.30 24.06
C LEU A 521 -32.27 -14.41 25.04
N MET A 522 -32.25 -14.79 26.32
CA MET A 522 -31.51 -14.07 27.35
C MET A 522 -30.09 -14.63 27.53
N SER A 523 -29.96 -15.94 27.74
CA SER A 523 -28.68 -16.66 27.83
C SER A 523 -28.90 -18.17 27.68
N MET A 524 -27.97 -18.87 27.03
CA MET A 524 -27.97 -20.34 26.94
C MET A 524 -26.56 -20.90 26.74
N ASN A 525 -25.66 -20.59 27.68
CA ASN A 525 -24.27 -20.99 27.67
C ASN A 525 -24.02 -22.30 28.40
N ARG A 526 -24.92 -22.71 29.30
CA ARG A 526 -24.84 -24.01 29.98
C ARG A 526 -26.20 -24.68 30.05
N ASP A 527 -26.30 -25.90 29.57
CA ASP A 527 -27.54 -26.67 29.67
C ASP A 527 -27.65 -27.45 30.99
N LYS A 528 -28.81 -28.10 31.21
CA LYS A 528 -29.06 -28.92 32.39
C LYS A 528 -28.08 -30.09 32.54
N ASP A 529 -27.58 -30.62 31.44
CA ASP A 529 -26.69 -31.79 31.43
C ASP A 529 -25.23 -31.38 31.72
N GLY A 530 -24.97 -30.06 31.81
CA GLY A 530 -23.66 -29.50 32.14
C GLY A 530 -22.80 -29.19 30.92
N ASN A 531 -23.34 -29.29 29.70
CA ASN A 531 -22.63 -28.94 28.47
C ASN A 531 -22.48 -27.41 28.36
N ASN A 532 -21.29 -26.95 27.99
CA ASN A 532 -20.99 -25.54 27.77
C ASN A 532 -21.07 -25.20 26.27
N PHE A 533 -21.62 -24.03 25.95
CA PHE A 533 -21.76 -23.49 24.61
C PHE A 533 -21.27 -22.06 24.56
N THR A 534 -20.61 -21.69 23.46
CA THR A 534 -20.37 -20.27 23.18
C THR A 534 -21.69 -19.57 22.84
N TYR A 535 -21.70 -18.23 22.88
CA TYR A 535 -22.88 -17.46 22.49
C TYR A 535 -23.27 -17.73 21.02
N ASP A 536 -22.28 -17.76 20.13
CA ASP A 536 -22.52 -18.04 18.71
C ASP A 536 -23.07 -19.45 18.48
N GLU A 537 -22.50 -20.46 19.14
CA GLU A 537 -22.94 -21.86 19.02
C GLU A 537 -24.37 -22.07 19.51
N SER A 538 -24.70 -21.53 20.70
CA SER A 538 -26.03 -21.65 21.28
C SER A 538 -27.07 -20.90 20.45
N CYS A 539 -26.75 -19.68 20.03
CA CYS A 539 -27.60 -18.87 19.16
C CYS A 539 -27.86 -19.56 17.82
N ALA A 540 -26.82 -20.04 17.14
CA ALA A 540 -26.96 -20.71 15.85
C ALA A 540 -27.89 -21.93 15.95
N LYS A 541 -27.72 -22.77 16.98
CA LYS A 541 -28.59 -23.93 17.23
C LYS A 541 -30.04 -23.52 17.47
N ILE A 542 -30.27 -22.52 18.32
CA ILE A 542 -31.60 -22.00 18.67
C ILE A 542 -32.30 -21.40 17.44
N VAL A 543 -31.61 -20.54 16.69
CA VAL A 543 -32.13 -19.86 15.49
C VAL A 543 -32.41 -20.86 14.36
N GLN A 544 -31.60 -21.90 14.23
CA GLN A 544 -31.81 -22.94 13.22
C GLN A 544 -33.04 -23.80 13.54
N ALA A 545 -33.28 -24.10 14.81
CA ALA A 545 -34.45 -24.88 15.23
C ALA A 545 -35.74 -24.06 15.29
N SER A 546 -35.66 -22.74 15.42
CA SER A 546 -36.83 -21.88 15.61
C SER A 546 -37.58 -21.56 14.29
N PRO A 547 -38.90 -21.84 14.21
CA PRO A 547 -39.75 -21.39 13.11
C PRO A 547 -40.24 -19.94 13.29
N VAL A 548 -39.99 -19.32 14.45
CA VAL A 548 -40.45 -17.96 14.81
C VAL A 548 -39.27 -17.01 15.07
N PRO A 549 -39.47 -15.69 15.04
CA PRO A 549 -38.39 -14.73 15.22
C PRO A 549 -37.80 -14.79 16.64
N VAL A 550 -36.46 -14.73 16.73
CA VAL A 550 -35.69 -14.72 17.99
C VAL A 550 -35.16 -13.32 18.23
N PHE A 551 -35.52 -12.71 19.35
CA PHE A 551 -35.06 -11.40 19.79
C PHE A 551 -34.08 -11.53 20.94
N SER A 552 -33.18 -10.57 21.06
CA SER A 552 -32.25 -10.48 22.20
C SER A 552 -31.83 -9.03 22.44
N PHE A 553 -31.29 -8.77 23.63
CA PHE A 553 -30.77 -7.49 24.08
C PHE A 553 -29.24 -7.48 24.19
N TRP A 554 -28.57 -8.52 23.70
CA TRP A 554 -27.11 -8.62 23.67
C TRP A 554 -26.56 -8.48 22.25
N ASP A 555 -25.50 -7.69 22.08
CA ASP A 555 -24.90 -7.42 20.77
C ASP A 555 -24.23 -8.64 20.16
N PHE A 556 -23.66 -9.52 20.98
CA PHE A 556 -23.02 -10.75 20.52
C PHE A 556 -23.99 -11.76 19.90
N TYR A 557 -25.30 -11.62 20.08
CA TYR A 557 -26.31 -12.41 19.35
C TYR A 557 -26.77 -11.76 18.04
N LEU A 558 -26.41 -10.50 17.82
CA LEU A 558 -26.75 -9.75 16.62
C LEU A 558 -25.82 -10.17 15.47
N GLY A 559 -26.37 -10.41 14.27
CA GLY A 559 -25.65 -10.99 13.13
C GLY A 559 -25.47 -12.51 13.19
N ALA A 560 -25.70 -13.15 14.35
CA ALA A 560 -25.75 -14.62 14.53
C ALA A 560 -27.16 -15.21 14.26
N GLY A 561 -28.07 -14.42 13.70
CA GLY A 561 -29.40 -14.84 13.27
C GLY A 561 -30.58 -14.44 14.18
N THR A 562 -30.34 -13.64 15.23
CA THR A 562 -31.42 -12.95 15.95
C THR A 562 -31.91 -11.71 15.19
N VAL A 563 -33.15 -11.30 15.45
CA VAL A 563 -33.77 -10.09 14.86
C VAL A 563 -33.14 -8.82 15.41
N GLY A 564 -32.70 -8.82 16.67
CA GLY A 564 -32.20 -7.67 17.41
C GLY A 564 -33.11 -7.25 18.55
N GLY A 565 -32.97 -5.99 19.00
CA GLY A 565 -33.65 -5.47 20.18
C GLY A 565 -33.09 -4.12 20.65
N VAL A 566 -33.32 -3.82 21.93
CA VAL A 566 -32.59 -2.74 22.62
C VAL A 566 -31.30 -3.35 23.14
N VAL A 567 -30.27 -3.27 22.30
CA VAL A 567 -29.04 -4.03 22.41
C VAL A 567 -28.03 -3.30 23.29
N THR A 568 -27.48 -4.03 24.26
CA THR A 568 -26.35 -3.62 25.10
C THR A 568 -25.07 -4.11 24.44
N SER A 569 -24.08 -3.22 24.30
CA SER A 569 -22.82 -3.53 23.63
C SER A 569 -21.60 -3.38 24.53
N GLY A 570 -20.74 -4.40 24.53
CA GLY A 570 -19.46 -4.37 25.24
C GLY A 570 -18.57 -3.24 24.75
N TYR A 571 -18.59 -2.97 23.44
CA TYR A 571 -17.84 -1.86 22.84
C TYR A 571 -18.29 -0.50 23.37
N HIS A 572 -19.60 -0.24 23.42
CA HIS A 572 -20.12 1.04 23.92
C HIS A 572 -19.98 1.19 25.45
N GLN A 573 -20.03 0.08 26.20
CA GLN A 573 -19.66 0.03 27.62
C GLN A 573 -18.20 0.46 27.81
N GLY A 574 -17.28 -0.14 27.04
CA GLY A 574 -15.87 0.21 27.03
C GLY A 574 -15.59 1.64 26.60
N LEU A 575 -16.27 2.12 25.55
CA LEU A 575 -16.14 3.50 25.04
C LEU A 575 -16.58 4.54 26.10
N SER A 576 -17.67 4.26 26.80
CA SER A 576 -18.20 5.15 27.83
C SER A 576 -17.28 5.18 29.07
N ALA A 577 -16.80 4.01 29.51
CA ALA A 577 -15.82 3.94 30.59
C ALA A 577 -14.48 4.59 30.22
N GLY A 578 -13.99 4.34 29.01
CA GLY A 578 -12.79 4.98 28.48
C GLY A 578 -12.93 6.51 28.39
N SER A 579 -14.11 7.01 28.05
CA SER A 579 -14.40 8.45 28.06
C SER A 579 -14.37 9.06 29.46
N LEU A 580 -14.97 8.40 30.46
CA LEU A 580 -14.88 8.81 31.86
C LEU A 580 -13.43 8.77 32.37
N ALA A 581 -12.68 7.70 32.04
CA ALA A 581 -11.28 7.59 32.37
C ALA A 581 -10.46 8.73 31.74
N ARG A 582 -10.72 9.07 30.47
CA ARG A 582 -10.10 10.22 29.80
C ARG A 582 -10.36 11.53 30.53
N GLU A 583 -11.59 11.80 30.97
CA GLU A 583 -11.90 13.02 31.74
C GLU A 583 -11.10 13.10 33.05
N ILE A 584 -10.97 11.97 33.76
CA ILE A 584 -10.17 11.87 34.97
C ILE A 584 -8.69 12.16 34.67
N LEU A 585 -8.15 11.55 33.61
CA LEU A 585 -6.77 11.76 33.18
C LEU A 585 -6.53 13.21 32.73
N SER A 586 -7.55 13.88 32.20
CA SER A 586 -7.53 15.32 31.87
C SER A 586 -7.65 16.24 33.09
N GLY A 587 -7.77 15.69 34.31
CA GLY A 587 -7.71 16.45 35.56
C GLY A 587 -9.06 16.71 36.23
N ARG A 588 -10.17 16.16 35.72
CA ARG A 588 -11.45 16.17 36.45
C ARG A 588 -11.37 15.23 37.65
N SER A 589 -11.99 15.63 38.77
CA SER A 589 -12.13 14.72 39.90
C SER A 589 -13.17 13.64 39.56
N PRO A 590 -12.90 12.35 39.84
CA PRO A 590 -13.89 11.29 39.74
C PRO A 590 -15.13 11.53 40.60
N ARG A 591 -15.00 12.34 41.67
CA ARG A 591 -16.11 12.75 42.53
C ARG A 591 -17.15 13.64 41.84
N ASP A 592 -16.72 14.35 40.80
CA ASP A 592 -17.54 15.27 40.01
C ASP A 592 -18.17 14.57 38.80
N LEU A 593 -17.83 13.30 38.56
CA LEU A 593 -18.33 12.51 37.44
C LEU A 593 -19.48 11.59 37.90
N PRO A 594 -20.63 11.62 37.21
CA PRO A 594 -21.73 10.75 37.58
C PRO A 594 -21.42 9.29 37.25
N VAL A 595 -21.92 8.37 38.08
CA VAL A 595 -22.09 6.98 37.64
C VAL A 595 -23.22 6.97 36.61
N ILE A 596 -22.91 6.51 35.41
CA ILE A 596 -23.87 6.38 34.32
C ILE A 596 -24.73 5.15 34.61
N VAL A 597 -25.97 5.37 35.04
CA VAL A 597 -26.91 4.30 35.41
C VAL A 597 -27.74 3.79 34.22
N GLU A 598 -27.93 4.63 33.19
CA GLU A 598 -28.57 4.25 31.94
C GLU A 598 -27.48 3.82 30.94
N SER A 599 -27.38 2.52 30.69
CA SER A 599 -26.44 1.97 29.71
C SER A 599 -26.73 2.55 28.31
N PRO A 600 -25.70 2.85 27.50
CA PRO A 600 -25.85 3.33 26.13
C PRO A 600 -26.36 2.20 25.21
N ASN A 601 -27.63 1.82 25.41
CA ASN A 601 -28.25 0.77 24.62
C ASN A 601 -28.64 1.35 23.26
N SER A 602 -28.32 0.61 22.20
CA SER A 602 -28.73 0.95 20.85
C SER A 602 -29.93 0.13 20.45
N LEU A 603 -30.94 0.77 19.88
CA LEU A 603 -32.03 0.06 19.25
C LEU A 603 -31.54 -0.44 17.89
N THR A 604 -31.17 -1.73 17.80
CA THR A 604 -30.49 -2.29 16.63
C THR A 604 -31.19 -3.56 16.15
N PHE A 605 -31.39 -3.68 14.83
CA PHE A 605 -32.02 -4.83 14.20
C PHE A 605 -31.26 -5.32 12.97
N ASP A 606 -31.35 -6.62 12.70
CA ASP A 606 -30.81 -7.25 11.50
C ASP A 606 -31.87 -7.27 10.38
N ALA A 607 -31.67 -6.43 9.36
CA ALA A 607 -32.60 -6.30 8.25
C ALA A 607 -32.72 -7.58 7.41
N GLY A 608 -31.65 -8.39 7.32
CA GLY A 608 -31.66 -9.68 6.64
C GLY A 608 -32.55 -10.69 7.37
N VAL A 609 -32.44 -10.76 8.69
CA VAL A 609 -33.30 -11.62 9.53
C VAL A 609 -34.74 -11.13 9.55
N MET A 610 -34.96 -9.81 9.60
CA MET A 610 -36.31 -9.24 9.48
C MET A 610 -36.98 -9.66 8.16
N ARG A 611 -36.25 -9.63 7.04
CA ARG A 611 -36.74 -10.11 5.73
C ARG A 611 -37.09 -11.60 5.76
N ARG A 612 -36.24 -12.44 6.36
CA ARG A 612 -36.49 -13.90 6.50
C ARG A 612 -37.84 -14.20 7.15
N PHE A 613 -38.26 -13.38 8.12
CA PHE A 613 -39.54 -13.53 8.82
C PHE A 613 -40.66 -12.60 8.30
N GLY A 614 -40.42 -11.85 7.22
CA GLY A 614 -41.41 -10.94 6.65
C GLY A 614 -41.80 -9.78 7.57
N LEU A 615 -40.91 -9.33 8.44
CA LEU A 615 -41.16 -8.25 9.41
C LEU A 615 -41.09 -6.88 8.74
N ASP A 616 -42.07 -6.03 9.04
CA ASP A 616 -42.15 -4.67 8.53
C ASP A 616 -41.27 -3.73 9.38
N ARG A 617 -40.48 -2.88 8.72
CA ARG A 617 -39.62 -1.88 9.38
C ARG A 617 -40.35 -0.59 9.77
N ARG A 618 -41.54 -0.31 9.21
CA ARG A 618 -42.30 0.92 9.49
C ARG A 618 -42.61 1.17 10.98
N PRO A 619 -42.86 0.15 11.82
CA PRO A 619 -43.06 0.34 13.26
C PRO A 619 -41.81 0.78 14.03
N LEU A 620 -40.61 0.66 13.44
CA LEU A 620 -39.37 1.03 14.09
C LEU A 620 -39.23 2.56 14.17
N PRO A 621 -38.76 3.11 15.31
CA PRO A 621 -38.48 4.53 15.43
C PRO A 621 -37.26 4.95 14.58
N GLN A 622 -37.15 6.23 14.26
CA GLN A 622 -36.11 6.75 13.35
C GLN A 622 -34.67 6.54 13.83
N ASN A 623 -34.45 6.39 15.14
CA ASN A 623 -33.14 6.12 15.72
C ASN A 623 -32.76 4.62 15.71
N ALA A 624 -33.59 3.75 15.13
CA ALA A 624 -33.26 2.33 14.98
C ALA A 624 -32.13 2.14 13.95
N VAL A 625 -31.08 1.44 14.36
CA VAL A 625 -29.95 1.07 13.49
C VAL A 625 -30.28 -0.26 12.82
N LEU A 626 -30.19 -0.29 11.49
CA LEU A 626 -30.37 -1.51 10.69
C LEU A 626 -29.01 -2.01 10.20
N ILE A 627 -28.64 -3.22 10.62
CA ILE A 627 -27.49 -3.94 10.07
C ILE A 627 -27.95 -4.87 8.95
N ASN A 628 -27.04 -5.26 8.05
CA ASN A 628 -27.34 -6.17 6.93
C ASN A 628 -28.51 -5.68 6.03
N ASP A 629 -28.64 -4.36 5.83
CA ASP A 629 -29.68 -3.77 4.97
C ASP A 629 -29.28 -3.79 3.49
N ASP A 630 -29.94 -4.63 2.70
CA ASP A 630 -29.75 -4.76 1.24
C ASP A 630 -30.04 -3.47 0.47
N ALA A 631 -30.68 -2.45 1.07
CA ALA A 631 -30.89 -1.16 0.43
C ALA A 631 -29.56 -0.48 0.02
N ASP A 632 -28.52 -0.64 0.84
CA ASP A 632 -27.18 -0.17 0.50
C ASP A 632 -26.48 -1.11 -0.49
N SER A 633 -26.64 -2.42 -0.32
CA SER A 633 -26.09 -3.43 -1.26
C SER A 633 -26.64 -3.23 -2.69
N ALA A 634 -27.94 -3.05 -2.86
CA ALA A 634 -28.58 -2.81 -4.15
C ALA A 634 -28.24 -1.43 -4.77
N ARG A 635 -27.88 -0.43 -3.94
CA ARG A 635 -27.34 0.85 -4.43
C ARG A 635 -25.92 0.64 -4.98
N TYR A 636 -25.08 -0.09 -4.26
CA TYR A 636 -23.74 -0.48 -4.70
C TYR A 636 -23.77 -1.33 -5.96
N THR A 637 -24.61 -2.37 -6.03
CA THR A 637 -24.74 -3.23 -7.21
C THR A 637 -25.17 -2.42 -8.45
N ARG A 638 -26.13 -1.50 -8.32
CA ARG A 638 -26.55 -0.61 -9.43
C ARG A 638 -25.44 0.33 -9.89
N ALA A 639 -24.67 0.90 -8.95
CA ALA A 639 -23.53 1.76 -9.28
C ALA A 639 -22.44 0.96 -10.03
N VAL A 640 -22.12 -0.25 -9.57
CA VAL A 640 -21.16 -1.15 -10.21
C VAL A 640 -21.59 -1.50 -11.64
N TRP A 641 -22.86 -1.87 -11.86
CA TRP A 641 -23.37 -2.16 -13.21
C TRP A 641 -23.33 -0.93 -14.12
N THR A 642 -23.63 0.26 -13.58
CA THR A 642 -23.57 1.51 -14.35
C THR A 642 -22.13 1.81 -14.79
N ILE A 643 -21.16 1.66 -13.89
CA ILE A 643 -19.73 1.84 -14.18
C ILE A 643 -19.22 0.80 -15.19
N ALA A 644 -19.66 -0.45 -15.07
CA ALA A 644 -19.30 -1.52 -16.00
C ALA A 644 -19.79 -1.21 -17.43
N ILE A 645 -21.04 -0.77 -17.58
CA ILE A 645 -21.62 -0.38 -18.88
C ILE A 645 -20.85 0.79 -19.50
N LEU A 646 -20.54 1.82 -18.72
CA LEU A 646 -19.77 2.98 -19.19
C LEU A 646 -18.36 2.58 -19.65
N THR A 647 -17.68 1.71 -18.91
CA THR A 647 -16.36 1.19 -19.27
C THR A 647 -16.40 0.45 -20.61
N VAL A 648 -17.43 -0.39 -20.83
CA VAL A 648 -17.61 -1.11 -22.11
C VAL A 648 -17.81 -0.13 -23.27
N ILE A 649 -18.63 0.92 -23.08
CA ILE A 649 -18.84 1.95 -24.11
C ILE A 649 -17.53 2.67 -24.44
N ILE A 650 -16.73 3.05 -23.43
CA ILE A 650 -15.44 3.71 -23.63
C ILE A 650 -14.46 2.81 -24.40
N LEU A 651 -14.41 1.51 -24.05
CA LEU A 651 -13.56 0.55 -24.76
C LEU A 651 -13.99 0.38 -26.22
N LEU A 652 -15.29 0.33 -26.52
CA LEU A 652 -15.79 0.26 -27.89
C LEU A 652 -15.44 1.51 -28.70
N LEU A 653 -15.54 2.70 -28.08
CA LEU A 653 -15.14 3.96 -28.71
C LEU A 653 -13.63 4.01 -28.97
N LEU A 654 -12.81 3.52 -28.03
CA LEU A 654 -11.36 3.45 -28.20
C LEU A 654 -10.98 2.50 -29.35
N VAL A 655 -11.61 1.32 -29.43
CA VAL A 655 -11.38 0.37 -30.53
C VAL A 655 -11.77 1.00 -31.87
N ALA A 656 -12.94 1.65 -31.95
CA ALA A 656 -13.38 2.34 -33.15
C ALA A 656 -12.39 3.44 -33.57
N PHE A 657 -11.89 4.22 -32.62
CA PHE A 657 -10.88 5.25 -32.85
C PHE A 657 -9.56 4.66 -33.38
N LEU A 658 -9.05 3.59 -32.78
CA LEU A 658 -7.82 2.92 -33.22
C LEU A 658 -7.96 2.33 -34.63
N CYS A 659 -9.11 1.72 -34.93
CA CYS A 659 -9.43 1.22 -36.28
C CYS A 659 -9.46 2.37 -37.31
N PHE A 660 -10.12 3.47 -36.98
CA PHE A 660 -10.19 4.66 -37.83
C PHE A 660 -8.81 5.27 -38.08
N TYR A 661 -8.00 5.40 -37.04
CA TYR A 661 -6.64 5.91 -37.12
C TYR A 661 -5.73 5.01 -37.98
N GLY A 662 -5.82 3.69 -37.79
CA GLY A 662 -5.09 2.71 -38.59
C GLY A 662 -5.47 2.75 -40.08
N TRP A 663 -6.76 2.93 -40.38
CA TRP A 663 -7.25 3.09 -41.75
C TRP A 663 -6.69 4.35 -42.43
N GLN A 664 -6.69 5.49 -41.74
CA GLN A 664 -6.12 6.75 -42.24
C GLN A 664 -4.64 6.64 -42.60
N ARG A 665 -3.83 6.00 -41.74
CA ARG A 665 -2.40 5.78 -42.01
C ARG A 665 -2.15 4.91 -43.24
N ARG A 666 -2.92 3.84 -43.43
CA ARG A 666 -2.79 2.95 -44.60
C ARG A 666 -3.11 3.70 -45.90
N LYS A 667 -4.14 4.55 -45.89
CA LYS A 667 -4.53 5.37 -47.05
C LYS A 667 -3.41 6.32 -47.48
N ARG A 668 -2.77 7.03 -46.54
CA ARG A 668 -1.64 7.94 -46.83
C ARG A 668 -0.44 7.22 -47.46
N ARG A 669 -0.04 6.07 -46.90
CA ARG A 669 1.09 5.28 -47.42
C ARG A 669 0.87 4.76 -48.84
N LEU A 670 -0.38 4.46 -49.20
CA LEU A 670 -0.72 4.02 -50.56
C LEU A 670 -0.59 5.16 -51.57
N LEU A 671 -1.05 6.36 -51.22
CA LEU A 671 -0.93 7.56 -52.07
C LEU A 671 0.53 7.95 -52.31
N GLU A 672 1.39 7.87 -51.29
CA GLU A 672 2.82 8.20 -51.41
C GLU A 672 3.59 7.24 -52.34
N ARG A 673 3.23 5.96 -52.40
CA ARG A 673 3.91 4.96 -53.24
C ARG A 673 3.67 5.17 -54.74
N THR A 674 2.50 5.68 -55.13
CA THR A 674 2.13 5.86 -56.55
C THR A 674 2.86 7.04 -57.21
N LEU A 675 3.45 7.95 -56.43
CA LEU A 675 4.16 9.14 -56.94
C LEU A 675 5.69 8.94 -57.07
N ARG A 676 6.25 7.85 -56.53
CA ARG A 676 7.71 7.63 -56.45
C ARG A 676 8.33 6.97 -57.68
N ILE A 677 7.58 6.19 -58.46
CA ILE A 677 8.11 5.37 -59.56
C ILE A 677 7.61 5.88 -60.91
N ASP A 678 8.51 6.08 -61.88
CA ASP A 678 8.18 6.40 -63.26
C ASP A 678 7.46 5.21 -63.91
N PRO A 679 6.20 5.35 -64.32
CA PRO A 679 5.41 4.22 -64.81
C PRO A 679 5.94 3.65 -66.13
N LEU A 680 6.75 4.40 -66.87
CA LEU A 680 7.29 3.96 -68.16
C LEU A 680 8.56 3.12 -68.00
N THR A 681 9.56 3.60 -67.26
CA THR A 681 10.87 2.94 -67.13
C THR A 681 11.04 2.15 -65.84
N GLY A 682 10.19 2.40 -64.85
CA GLY A 682 10.31 1.83 -63.51
C GLY A 682 11.42 2.46 -62.65
N ALA A 683 12.16 3.46 -63.16
CA ALA A 683 13.09 4.27 -62.38
C ALA A 683 12.34 5.15 -61.36
N PHE A 684 13.05 5.76 -60.40
CA PHE A 684 12.43 6.74 -59.51
C PHE A 684 12.11 8.03 -60.28
N THR A 685 11.03 8.73 -59.90
CA THR A 685 10.62 9.97 -60.56
C THR A 685 11.52 11.15 -60.20
N ARG A 686 11.50 12.19 -61.03
CA ARG A 686 12.10 13.50 -60.70
C ARG A 686 11.66 14.01 -59.32
N THR A 687 10.38 13.88 -58.98
CA THR A 687 9.86 14.28 -57.67
C THR A 687 10.50 13.50 -56.54
N ALA A 688 10.73 12.19 -56.71
CA ALA A 688 11.44 11.38 -55.73
C ALA A 688 12.89 11.85 -55.57
N PHE A 689 13.58 12.14 -56.67
CA PHE A 689 14.94 12.68 -56.65
C PHE A 689 15.03 14.01 -55.89
N GLU A 690 14.18 14.99 -56.22
CA GLU A 690 14.16 16.31 -55.58
C GLU A 690 13.79 16.24 -54.09
N THR A 691 13.00 15.24 -53.68
CA THR A 691 12.59 15.04 -52.28
C THR A 691 13.65 14.28 -51.47
N GLU A 692 14.29 13.27 -52.05
CA GLU A 692 15.14 12.31 -51.33
C GLU A 692 16.60 12.75 -51.31
N MET A 693 17.12 13.32 -52.41
CA MET A 693 18.53 13.67 -52.54
C MET A 693 19.04 14.68 -51.50
N PRO A 694 18.28 15.73 -51.09
CA PRO A 694 18.72 16.61 -50.00
C PRO A 694 18.97 15.86 -48.68
N SER A 695 18.13 14.88 -48.37
CA SER A 695 18.28 14.04 -47.18
C SER A 695 19.47 13.08 -47.28
N THR A 696 19.76 12.59 -48.49
CA THR A 696 20.94 11.77 -48.79
C THR A 696 22.24 12.56 -48.62
N ILE A 697 22.29 13.81 -49.12
CA ILE A 697 23.45 14.70 -48.94
C ILE A 697 23.68 15.02 -47.46
N ALA A 698 22.63 15.37 -46.73
CA ALA A 698 22.72 15.65 -45.29
C ALA A 698 23.23 14.41 -44.52
N SER A 699 22.65 13.24 -44.79
CA SER A 699 23.06 11.96 -44.20
C SER A 699 24.51 11.59 -44.51
N ALA A 700 24.96 11.79 -45.76
CA ALA A 700 26.32 11.48 -46.18
C ALA A 700 27.34 12.44 -45.55
N THR A 701 26.98 13.73 -45.41
CA THR A 701 27.80 14.74 -44.71
C THR A 701 27.98 14.37 -43.23
N GLU A 702 26.89 14.04 -42.53
CA GLU A 702 26.92 13.65 -41.12
C GLU A 702 27.74 12.37 -40.87
N ARG A 703 27.66 11.41 -41.80
CA ARG A 703 28.34 10.11 -41.67
C ARG A 703 29.77 10.09 -42.23
N GLY A 704 30.22 11.16 -42.86
CA GLY A 704 31.52 11.20 -43.55
C GLY A 704 31.59 10.25 -44.75
N GLU A 705 30.46 9.96 -45.39
CA GLU A 705 30.36 9.02 -46.50
C GLU A 705 30.46 9.74 -47.86
N ARG A 706 31.17 9.12 -48.81
CA ARG A 706 31.28 9.59 -50.19
C ARG A 706 30.28 8.85 -51.08
N PHE A 707 29.78 9.52 -52.13
CA PHE A 707 29.00 8.88 -53.18
C PHE A 707 29.34 9.48 -54.54
N MET A 708 29.05 8.75 -55.61
CA MET A 708 29.13 9.28 -56.98
C MET A 708 27.73 9.63 -57.48
N LEU A 709 27.58 10.83 -58.01
CA LEU A 709 26.39 11.24 -58.76
C LEU A 709 26.77 11.31 -60.23
N CYS A 710 26.03 10.59 -61.07
CA CYS A 710 26.26 10.58 -62.50
C CYS A 710 25.00 11.04 -63.24
N PHE A 711 25.15 12.05 -64.10
CA PHE A 711 24.13 12.52 -65.01
C PHE A 711 24.28 11.79 -66.34
N VAL A 712 23.18 11.27 -66.86
CA VAL A 712 23.15 10.35 -68.01
C VAL A 712 22.11 10.84 -69.00
N ASP A 713 22.52 11.03 -70.25
CA ASP A 713 21.68 11.42 -71.36
C ASP A 713 21.62 10.28 -72.40
N VAL A 714 20.43 9.99 -72.91
CA VAL A 714 20.24 8.95 -73.93
C VAL A 714 20.50 9.53 -75.32
N ASP A 715 21.50 8.99 -76.01
CA ASP A 715 21.96 9.56 -77.27
C ASP A 715 20.93 9.37 -78.39
N LYS A 716 20.68 10.45 -79.14
CA LYS A 716 19.87 10.49 -80.38
C LYS A 716 18.43 9.98 -80.20
N LEU A 717 17.88 10.04 -78.97
CA LEU A 717 16.51 9.60 -78.69
C LEU A 717 15.47 10.31 -79.58
N LYS A 718 15.63 11.62 -79.81
CA LYS A 718 14.76 12.39 -80.71
C LYS A 718 14.78 11.84 -82.14
N GLN A 719 15.96 11.50 -82.67
CA GLN A 719 16.08 10.91 -84.01
C GLN A 719 15.39 9.54 -84.08
N VAL A 720 15.51 8.73 -83.03
CA VAL A 720 14.80 7.45 -82.93
C VAL A 720 13.29 7.66 -82.91
N ASN A 721 12.80 8.63 -82.14
CA ASN A 721 11.38 8.99 -82.09
C ASN A 721 10.86 9.49 -83.44
N ASP A 722 11.60 10.38 -84.09
CA ASP A 722 11.21 11.00 -85.36
C ASP A 722 11.23 9.98 -86.51
N THR A 723 12.11 8.97 -86.46
CA THR A 723 12.29 7.96 -87.52
C THR A 723 11.43 6.71 -87.33
N TYR A 724 11.34 6.21 -86.09
CA TYR A 724 10.71 4.92 -85.76
C TYR A 724 9.46 5.06 -84.88
N GLY A 725 9.12 6.27 -84.43
CA GLY A 725 7.95 6.57 -83.60
C GLY A 725 8.21 6.44 -82.09
N HIS A 726 7.37 7.10 -81.29
CA HIS A 726 7.52 7.20 -79.84
C HIS A 726 7.55 5.85 -79.09
N LEU A 727 6.85 4.82 -79.59
CA LEU A 727 6.89 3.48 -78.98
C LEU A 727 8.30 2.87 -79.02
N HIS A 728 9.09 3.20 -80.05
CA HIS A 728 10.49 2.77 -80.12
C HIS A 728 11.37 3.60 -79.18
N GLY A 729 11.10 4.88 -78.97
CA GLY A 729 11.78 5.66 -77.93
C GLY A 729 11.47 5.17 -76.51
N ASP A 730 10.22 4.81 -76.25
CA ASP A 730 9.80 4.20 -74.98
C ASP A 730 10.52 2.87 -74.72
N ALA A 731 10.66 2.04 -75.77
CA ALA A 731 11.42 0.79 -75.69
C ALA A 731 12.92 1.05 -75.45
N TYR A 732 13.50 2.06 -76.11
CA TYR A 732 14.89 2.47 -75.91
C TYR A 732 15.13 2.91 -74.46
N LEU A 733 14.29 3.77 -73.91
CA LEU A 733 14.38 4.20 -72.51
C LEU A 733 14.27 3.04 -71.52
N LYS A 734 13.35 2.09 -71.76
CA LYS A 734 13.21 0.88 -70.94
C LYS A 734 14.47 0.00 -71.01
N GLU A 735 15.05 -0.16 -72.20
CA GLU A 735 16.25 -0.97 -72.39
C GLU A 735 17.46 -0.33 -71.71
N VAL A 736 17.60 1.00 -71.77
CA VAL A 736 18.66 1.73 -71.04
C VAL A 736 18.54 1.48 -69.54
N VAL A 737 17.35 1.64 -68.94
CA VAL A 737 17.16 1.37 -67.51
C VAL A 737 17.36 -0.11 -67.17
N ALA A 738 16.98 -1.04 -68.06
CA ALA A 738 17.23 -2.46 -67.88
C ALA A 738 18.74 -2.79 -67.87
N VAL A 739 19.52 -2.19 -68.77
CA VAL A 739 20.99 -2.33 -68.80
C VAL A 739 21.62 -1.79 -67.53
N LEU A 740 21.23 -0.58 -67.11
CA LEU A 740 21.73 0.02 -65.87
C LEU A 740 21.41 -0.88 -64.68
N ARG A 741 20.14 -1.29 -64.50
CA ARG A 741 19.72 -2.16 -63.39
C ARG A 741 20.42 -3.51 -63.34
N ALA A 742 20.82 -4.06 -64.48
CA ALA A 742 21.53 -5.34 -64.53
C ALA A 742 23.00 -5.23 -64.06
N LEU A 743 23.57 -4.02 -64.07
CA LEU A 743 24.99 -3.78 -63.79
C LEU A 743 25.24 -3.03 -62.48
N ILE A 744 24.25 -2.29 -61.97
CA ILE A 744 24.35 -1.58 -60.69
C ILE A 744 23.82 -2.44 -59.53
N ARG A 745 24.16 -2.05 -58.30
CA ARG A 745 23.74 -2.75 -57.06
C ARG A 745 22.30 -2.41 -56.72
N SER A 746 21.69 -3.22 -55.86
CA SER A 746 20.36 -2.93 -55.30
C SER A 746 20.30 -1.67 -54.45
N THR A 747 21.45 -1.17 -53.98
CA THR A 747 21.60 0.10 -53.24
C THR A 747 21.81 1.32 -54.13
N ASP A 748 22.08 1.11 -55.42
CA ASP A 748 22.29 2.19 -56.37
C ASP A 748 20.94 2.60 -56.95
N GLU A 749 20.73 3.91 -57.06
CA GLU A 749 19.41 4.46 -57.39
C GLU A 749 19.45 5.14 -58.75
N ILE A 750 18.43 4.84 -59.57
CA ILE A 750 18.23 5.45 -60.89
C ILE A 750 17.00 6.34 -60.80
N TYR A 751 17.17 7.61 -61.13
CA TYR A 751 16.13 8.61 -61.20
C TYR A 751 15.97 9.07 -62.64
N ARG A 752 14.73 9.15 -63.13
CA ARG A 752 14.41 9.79 -64.41
C ARG A 752 14.02 11.24 -64.14
N VAL A 753 14.91 12.16 -64.51
CA VAL A 753 14.76 13.60 -64.21
C VAL A 753 14.22 14.40 -65.40
N GLY A 754 14.35 13.86 -66.61
CA GLY A 754 13.86 14.45 -67.87
C GLY A 754 13.26 13.40 -68.83
N GLY A 755 13.09 13.78 -70.09
CA GLY A 755 12.56 12.89 -71.14
C GLY A 755 13.54 11.75 -71.47
N ASP A 756 14.78 12.13 -71.74
CA ASP A 756 15.96 11.33 -72.06
C ASP A 756 17.02 11.33 -70.95
N GLU A 757 16.82 12.13 -69.90
CA GLU A 757 17.81 12.35 -68.85
C GLU A 757 17.56 11.52 -67.59
N PHE A 758 18.63 10.90 -67.11
CA PHE A 758 18.66 10.11 -65.89
C PHE A 758 19.77 10.59 -64.95
N VAL A 759 19.55 10.40 -63.66
CA VAL A 759 20.57 10.54 -62.62
C VAL A 759 20.76 9.18 -61.96
N VAL A 760 22.00 8.73 -61.90
CA VAL A 760 22.38 7.51 -61.17
C VAL A 760 23.23 7.90 -59.98
N VAL A 761 22.82 7.47 -58.79
CA VAL A 761 23.56 7.70 -57.55
C VAL A 761 24.15 6.38 -57.07
N PHE A 762 25.46 6.38 -56.82
CA PHE A 762 26.21 5.24 -56.31
C PHE A 762 26.73 5.53 -54.89
N PRO A 763 25.98 5.16 -53.84
CA PRO A 763 26.43 5.33 -52.45
C PRO A 763 27.72 4.56 -52.16
N GLY A 764 28.66 5.16 -51.43
CA GLY A 764 29.92 4.51 -51.03
C GLY A 764 30.88 4.19 -52.17
N CYS A 765 30.60 4.68 -53.38
CA CYS A 765 31.38 4.42 -54.58
C CYS A 765 32.39 5.56 -54.82
N GLY A 766 33.62 5.21 -55.25
CA GLY A 766 34.63 6.17 -55.68
C GLY A 766 34.75 6.26 -57.21
N GLN A 767 35.46 7.28 -57.70
CA GLN A 767 35.59 7.53 -59.16
C GLN A 767 36.07 6.31 -59.97
N ALA A 768 37.05 5.55 -59.45
CA ALA A 768 37.61 4.39 -60.16
C ALA A 768 36.59 3.24 -60.31
N GLU A 769 35.74 3.06 -59.29
CA GLU A 769 34.70 2.04 -59.30
C GLU A 769 33.53 2.45 -60.21
N ALA A 770 33.10 3.71 -60.14
CA ALA A 770 32.11 4.25 -61.07
C ALA A 770 32.58 4.14 -62.53
N ASN A 771 33.85 4.46 -62.83
CA ASN A 771 34.41 4.31 -64.18
C ASN A 771 34.40 2.84 -64.65
N ARG A 772 34.60 1.87 -63.74
CA ARG A 772 34.52 0.43 -64.08
C ARG A 772 33.09 0.03 -64.42
N ILE A 773 32.11 0.46 -63.63
CA ILE A 773 30.68 0.21 -63.89
C ILE A 773 30.30 0.79 -65.24
N TRP A 774 30.65 2.05 -65.51
CA TRP A 774 30.35 2.68 -66.80
C TRP A 774 31.05 2.02 -67.98
N SER A 775 32.28 1.53 -67.82
CA SER A 775 32.95 0.73 -68.87
C SER A 775 32.18 -0.56 -69.20
N GLN A 776 31.61 -1.22 -68.18
CA GLN A 776 30.77 -2.41 -68.37
C GLN A 776 29.43 -2.06 -69.03
N VAL A 777 28.84 -0.90 -68.68
CA VAL A 777 27.62 -0.40 -69.33
C VAL A 777 27.87 -0.12 -70.81
N ASP A 778 28.97 0.56 -71.15
CA ASP A 778 29.35 0.85 -72.54
C ASP A 778 29.63 -0.42 -73.34
N GLU A 779 30.29 -1.42 -72.74
CA GLU A 779 30.50 -2.73 -73.36
C GLU A 779 29.18 -3.46 -73.59
N ARG A 780 28.28 -3.46 -72.60
CA ARG A 780 26.96 -4.09 -72.73
C ARG A 780 26.10 -3.44 -73.82
N ILE A 781 26.11 -2.12 -73.92
CA ILE A 781 25.41 -1.38 -74.99
C ILE A 781 26.02 -1.73 -76.35
N ARG A 782 27.35 -1.80 -76.46
CA ARG A 782 28.02 -2.23 -77.70
C ARG A 782 27.63 -3.64 -78.11
N ASP A 783 27.52 -4.57 -77.18
CA ASP A 783 27.07 -5.94 -77.48
C ASP A 783 25.62 -5.97 -77.95
N ILE A 784 24.71 -5.25 -77.29
CA ILE A 784 23.30 -5.16 -77.74
C ILE A 784 23.23 -4.57 -79.16
N ASN A 785 24.05 -3.57 -79.47
CA ASN A 785 24.14 -3.00 -80.82
C ASN A 785 24.69 -3.98 -81.86
N ARG A 786 25.68 -4.82 -81.52
CA ARG A 786 26.21 -5.87 -82.41
C ARG A 786 25.17 -6.95 -82.68
N GLU A 787 24.38 -7.30 -81.68
CA GLU A 787 23.29 -8.28 -81.81
C GLU A 787 22.13 -7.77 -82.67
N ARG A 788 22.09 -6.47 -83.01
CA ARG A 788 21.07 -5.82 -83.85
C ARG A 788 19.63 -6.11 -83.39
N ARG A 789 19.41 -6.20 -82.07
CA ARG A 789 18.07 -6.42 -81.49
C ARG A 789 17.10 -5.27 -81.73
N LEU A 790 17.63 -4.06 -81.91
CA LEU A 790 16.89 -2.85 -82.25
C LEU A 790 17.34 -2.32 -83.62
N PRO A 791 16.46 -1.66 -84.39
CA PRO A 791 16.78 -1.15 -85.72
C PRO A 791 17.71 0.08 -85.71
N TYR A 792 18.11 0.55 -84.53
CA TYR A 792 19.02 1.67 -84.29
C TYR A 792 20.09 1.27 -83.27
N ALA A 793 21.22 1.97 -83.29
CA ALA A 793 22.26 1.81 -82.28
C ALA A 793 21.89 2.60 -81.03
N MET A 794 21.90 1.95 -79.88
CA MET A 794 21.78 2.59 -78.57
C MET A 794 23.09 3.24 -78.17
N GLY A 795 23.01 4.34 -77.45
CA GLY A 795 24.12 5.09 -76.89
C GLY A 795 23.66 5.86 -75.67
N ILE A 796 24.54 6.01 -74.70
CA ILE A 796 24.32 6.93 -73.59
C ILE A 796 25.60 7.73 -73.38
N THR A 797 25.42 9.01 -73.09
CA THR A 797 26.51 9.88 -72.64
C THR A 797 26.33 10.13 -71.15
N HIS A 798 27.41 10.02 -70.37
CA HIS A 798 27.34 10.22 -68.93
C HIS A 798 28.50 11.08 -68.41
N GLY A 799 28.21 11.90 -67.40
CA GLY A 799 29.18 12.68 -66.64
C GLY A 799 29.01 12.41 -65.16
N CYS A 800 30.12 12.34 -64.42
CA CYS A 800 30.10 11.94 -63.02
C CYS A 800 30.83 12.96 -62.14
N VAL A 801 30.28 13.20 -60.96
CA VAL A 801 30.89 14.00 -59.90
C VAL A 801 30.93 13.20 -58.61
N ALA A 802 32.05 13.28 -57.90
CA ALA A 802 32.18 12.74 -56.56
C ALA A 802 31.65 13.75 -55.55
N PHE A 803 30.79 13.30 -54.65
CA PHE A 803 30.46 14.07 -53.45
C PHE A 803 31.56 13.87 -52.39
N ASP A 804 32.06 14.98 -51.85
CA ASP A 804 33.02 14.99 -50.76
C ASP A 804 32.36 15.51 -49.48
N PRO A 805 32.23 14.69 -48.41
CA PRO A 805 31.64 15.15 -47.15
C PRO A 805 32.48 16.22 -46.44
N GLU A 806 33.77 16.35 -46.75
CA GLU A 806 34.64 17.41 -46.20
C GLU A 806 34.42 18.76 -46.88
N SER A 807 33.79 18.78 -48.06
CA SER A 807 33.45 19.99 -48.82
C SER A 807 32.05 19.81 -49.46
N PRO A 808 30.99 19.79 -48.63
CA PRO A 808 29.66 19.40 -49.08
C PRO A 808 29.09 20.42 -50.06
N GLN A 809 28.65 19.93 -51.22
CA GLN A 809 27.96 20.70 -52.24
C GLN A 809 26.48 20.40 -52.21
N ASP A 810 25.64 21.39 -52.52
CA ASP A 810 24.20 21.17 -52.63
C ASP A 810 23.84 20.35 -53.89
N MET A 811 22.62 19.83 -53.90
CA MET A 811 22.12 18.99 -55.01
C MET A 811 22.23 19.70 -56.36
N ALA A 812 21.90 21.00 -56.41
CA ALA A 812 21.95 21.78 -57.65
C ALA A 812 23.37 21.92 -58.21
N THR A 813 24.36 22.11 -57.33
CA THR A 813 25.78 22.20 -57.71
C THR A 813 26.31 20.86 -58.20
N LEU A 814 25.98 19.75 -57.51
CA LEU A 814 26.39 18.40 -57.93
C LEU A 814 25.84 18.05 -59.32
N LEU A 815 24.55 18.31 -59.55
CA LEU A 815 23.92 18.08 -60.85
C LEU A 815 24.59 18.89 -61.95
N ARG A 816 24.84 20.18 -61.70
CA ARG A 816 25.52 21.06 -62.65
C ARG A 816 26.93 20.58 -62.99
N LEU A 817 27.68 20.10 -62.01
CA LEU A 817 29.04 19.57 -62.24
C LEU A 817 29.02 18.25 -63.02
N ALA A 818 28.09 17.36 -62.72
CA ALA A 818 27.90 16.11 -63.45
C ALA A 818 27.50 16.38 -64.91
N ASP A 819 26.57 17.31 -65.15
CA ASP A 819 26.15 17.74 -66.48
C ASP A 819 27.30 18.37 -67.28
N LEU A 820 28.08 19.27 -66.67
CA LEU A 820 29.29 19.82 -67.31
C LEU A 820 30.32 18.74 -67.67
N SER A 821 30.50 17.73 -66.80
CA SER A 821 31.37 16.59 -67.09
C SER A 821 30.84 15.75 -68.26
N MET A 822 29.52 15.63 -68.40
CA MET A 822 28.88 14.90 -69.49
C MET A 822 29.05 15.67 -70.80
N TYR A 823 28.77 16.98 -70.79
CA TYR A 823 28.89 17.85 -71.95
C TYR A 823 30.32 17.88 -72.52
N GLY A 824 31.34 17.86 -71.66
CA GLY A 824 32.73 17.75 -72.07
C GLY A 824 33.05 16.45 -72.82
N ARG A 825 32.42 15.33 -72.45
CA ARG A 825 32.56 14.04 -73.17
C ARG A 825 31.80 14.03 -74.48
N LYS A 826 30.61 14.63 -74.52
CA LYS A 826 29.81 14.79 -75.75
C LYS A 826 30.57 15.60 -76.81
N SER A 827 31.23 16.67 -76.39
CA SER A 827 32.08 17.52 -77.26
C SER A 827 33.33 16.81 -77.77
N ALA A 828 33.91 15.87 -77.01
CA ALA A 828 35.09 15.09 -77.43
C ALA A 828 34.76 13.93 -78.39
N GLN A 829 33.51 13.48 -78.45
CA GLN A 829 33.04 12.41 -79.34
C GLN A 829 32.59 12.92 -80.73
N GLY A 830 32.75 14.22 -81.02
CA GLY A 830 32.47 14.79 -82.35
C GLY A 830 31.00 15.06 -82.64
N ASP A 831 30.11 14.92 -81.66
CA ASP A 831 28.68 15.24 -81.76
C ASP A 831 28.41 16.61 -81.09
N THR A 832 28.78 17.70 -81.78
CA THR A 832 28.09 19.00 -81.58
C THR A 832 26.83 19.03 -82.45
N PRO A 833 25.75 19.72 -82.01
CA PRO A 833 24.45 19.67 -82.67
C PRO A 833 24.47 20.06 -84.15
#